data_AF-A0A1V6GUR9-F1
#
_entry.id   AF-A0A1V6GUR9-F1
#
_cell.length_a   1.000
_cell.length_b   1.000
_cell.length_c   1.000
_cell.angle_alpha   90.00
_cell.angle_beta   90.00
_cell.angle_gamma   90.00
#
_symmetry.space_group_name_H-M   'P 1'
#
loop_
_entity.id
_entity.type
_entity.pdbx_description
1 polymer ?
#
loop_
_entity_poly.entity_id
_entity_poly.type
_entity_poly.pdbx_seq_one_letter_code
_entity_poly.pdbx_strand_id
1 'polypeptide(L)'
;MNVFRAHILVCGGTGCRASGGDAVHRAVVQELIAKNLNEEVCVVETGCNGFCAAGPIMVIYPEGTFYQYVKAEDVPEIIEEHIVKGRPVKRLMYKEPTTAEPIPHMLDIPFFGKQKLIALKNRGLIDAEKIDEYIAREGYMAAAKALTQMSPDEVIEEVKKSGLRGRGGGGFPTGMKWSFARKSVGDVKYILCNADEGDPGAFMDRSILEADPHAVLEGMIIGGYSIGANEGYIYCRAEYPLAIKRLNIAIEQAREYGLLGKNILGTDYSLDINVYQGAGAFVCGEETALMNSIEGKRGMPRPRPPFPASKGLWQKPSVLNNVETYANIAQIILHGGEWYASMGTERSKGTKVFALTGAVNNVGLVEVPMGTSIGDIIFDIGGGIRNGKQYKAAQLGGPSGGCIPAEALNTPTDYEEIIKLGAIMGSGGLIVMDEDTCMVDTAKFFMEFCQEESCGKCTPCREGTKRMLEILKRICNGEGRDGDIELLEDLAAIIKDSALCGLGQTAPNPVLSTIRYFRHEYEAHIYDKKCPAVVCSKLFKSPCQHACPIEMDVPSYMALVRANRLTDAFKVMKRTNPFPGVCGRVCPQFCTNKCRRGQLDEPMAIAWIKRYIADNAKRPKIDQVPVTRKQKIAVIGGGPAGLTAAQDLCLRGYKVTVFEELPYAGGMMRYAIPEYRMPRDIVEQEVGDIRALGVEIRTNTRVGKDISFEQLRKDFDVVVLAVGAHKSWKLDIEGEDLSGVWGAVEFLREVNLGKKVNVGSKVAIVGGGNSAIDAARTAVRLGAKDVTIIYRRERKDMPAWENEIVAAEHEGVKIVYLAAPTKLIGKNGKLVGVECQRMRLGEFDRSGRRKPVPIPGSEFTLAIDTIVPAISQNTDATFIPAGSDVAINKWGGIQTTGKAKNKTTAENVFIAGDAASGPATVVEAIAMGHRTADDVDSFIRAQNNEPAYRRPPEEEIEIPFEVDEEVVETPRGKMPELKKSERRITFKEVELGYSKKTAHKESCRCLRCDAEL
;
A
#
# COMPACT_ATOMS: atom_id res chain seq x y z
N MET A 1 -17.32 -46.05 -18.97
CA MET A 1 -16.54 -44.93 -18.40
C MET A 1 -15.08 -45.30 -18.50
N ASN A 2 -14.28 -44.51 -19.20
CA ASN A 2 -12.83 -44.64 -19.14
C ASN A 2 -12.37 -44.18 -17.75
N VAL A 3 -11.52 -44.97 -17.09
CA VAL A 3 -10.93 -44.60 -15.81
C VAL A 3 -9.61 -43.91 -16.12
N PHE A 4 -9.53 -42.60 -15.89
CA PHE A 4 -8.29 -41.85 -16.05
C PHE A 4 -7.47 -41.94 -14.76
N ARG A 5 -6.16 -42.11 -14.88
CA ARG A 5 -5.25 -42.17 -13.73
C ARG A 5 -4.93 -40.79 -13.15
N ALA A 6 -5.03 -39.74 -13.98
CA ALA A 6 -4.78 -38.36 -13.60
C ALA A 6 -5.67 -37.39 -14.40
N HIS A 7 -5.94 -36.23 -13.80
CA HIS A 7 -6.63 -35.12 -14.44
C HIS A 7 -5.75 -33.87 -14.42
N ILE A 8 -5.54 -33.25 -15.59
CA ILE A 8 -4.83 -31.98 -15.75
C ILE A 8 -5.86 -30.90 -16.03
N LEU A 9 -6.06 -30.01 -15.07
CA LEU A 9 -6.99 -28.90 -15.15
C LEU A 9 -6.20 -27.66 -15.56
N VAL A 10 -6.49 -27.10 -16.73
CA VAL A 10 -5.87 -25.86 -17.24
C VAL A 10 -6.89 -24.75 -17.20
N CYS A 11 -6.58 -23.65 -16.51
CA CYS A 11 -7.52 -22.53 -16.35
C CYS A 11 -7.78 -21.83 -17.69
N GLY A 12 -9.02 -21.92 -18.19
CA GLY A 12 -9.49 -21.29 -19.43
C GLY A 12 -10.24 -19.96 -19.20
N GLY A 13 -10.14 -19.36 -18.02
CA GLY A 13 -10.73 -18.04 -17.73
C GLY A 13 -9.97 -16.89 -18.42
N THR A 14 -10.64 -15.77 -18.65
CA THR A 14 -10.09 -14.61 -19.41
C THR A 14 -8.71 -14.16 -18.93
N GLY A 15 -8.46 -14.13 -17.62
CA GLY A 15 -7.16 -13.73 -17.06
C GLY A 15 -6.00 -14.67 -17.44
N CYS A 16 -6.23 -15.99 -17.42
CA CYS A 16 -5.21 -16.96 -17.82
C CYS A 16 -5.05 -17.03 -19.34
N ARG A 17 -6.13 -16.86 -20.11
CA ARG A 17 -6.03 -16.75 -21.57
C ARG A 17 -5.17 -15.56 -21.99
N ALA A 18 -5.39 -14.41 -21.37
CA ALA A 18 -4.60 -13.20 -21.62
C ALA A 18 -3.10 -13.36 -21.29
N SER A 19 -2.75 -14.24 -20.34
CA SER A 19 -1.36 -14.54 -19.98
C SER A 19 -0.76 -15.79 -20.67
N GLY A 20 -1.44 -16.36 -21.68
CA GLY A 20 -0.92 -17.46 -22.50
C GLY A 20 -1.50 -18.85 -22.21
N GLY A 21 -2.58 -18.95 -21.45
CA GLY A 21 -3.22 -20.22 -21.07
C GLY A 21 -3.66 -21.09 -22.25
N ASP A 22 -4.12 -20.49 -23.35
CA ASP A 22 -4.50 -21.23 -24.56
C ASP A 22 -3.30 -21.97 -25.20
N ALA A 23 -2.10 -21.38 -25.11
CA ALA A 23 -0.88 -22.02 -25.59
C ALA A 23 -0.47 -23.18 -24.68
N VAL A 24 -0.60 -23.01 -23.36
CA VAL A 24 -0.35 -24.07 -22.37
C VAL A 24 -1.29 -25.25 -22.60
N HIS A 25 -2.59 -25.02 -22.74
CA HIS A 25 -3.57 -26.07 -23.00
C HIS A 25 -3.24 -26.88 -24.26
N ARG A 26 -2.93 -26.19 -25.37
CA ARG A 26 -2.51 -26.85 -26.63
C ARG A 26 -1.25 -27.68 -26.44
N ALA A 27 -0.24 -27.15 -25.75
CA ALA A 27 1.00 -27.87 -25.49
C ALA A 27 0.75 -29.13 -24.65
N VAL A 28 -0.12 -29.08 -23.64
CA VAL A 28 -0.47 -30.26 -22.82
C VAL A 28 -1.08 -31.36 -23.67
N VAL A 29 -2.07 -31.02 -24.50
CA VAL A 29 -2.73 -31.99 -25.37
C VAL A 29 -1.74 -32.61 -26.35
N GLN A 30 -0.89 -31.80 -26.98
CA GLN A 30 0.12 -32.29 -27.93
C GLN A 30 1.15 -33.21 -27.27
N GLU A 31 1.64 -32.86 -26.08
CA GLU A 31 2.64 -33.64 -25.37
C GLU A 31 2.09 -34.99 -24.88
N LEU A 32 0.83 -35.02 -24.41
CA LEU A 32 0.16 -36.26 -24.03
C LEU A 32 -0.03 -37.20 -25.23
N ILE A 33 -0.39 -36.67 -26.41
CA ILE A 33 -0.49 -37.46 -27.65
C ILE A 33 0.90 -37.99 -28.04
N ALA A 34 1.93 -37.14 -28.00
CA ALA A 34 3.30 -37.54 -28.36
C ALA A 34 3.84 -38.69 -27.48
N LYS A 35 3.39 -38.77 -26.23
CA LYS A 35 3.76 -39.82 -25.26
C LYS A 35 2.76 -40.98 -25.17
N ASN A 36 1.70 -40.99 -26.00
CA ASN A 36 0.60 -41.98 -25.95
C ASN A 36 -0.10 -42.07 -24.58
N LEU A 37 -0.24 -40.94 -23.88
CA LEU A 37 -0.89 -40.84 -22.56
C LEU A 37 -2.30 -40.26 -22.62
N ASN A 38 -2.78 -39.88 -23.80
CA ASN A 38 -4.07 -39.23 -24.02
C ASN A 38 -5.29 -40.10 -23.69
N GLU A 39 -5.12 -41.42 -23.55
CA GLU A 39 -6.18 -42.34 -23.07
C GLU A 39 -6.12 -42.58 -21.55
N GLU A 40 -5.00 -42.25 -20.90
CA GLU A 40 -4.78 -42.44 -19.46
C GLU A 40 -4.98 -41.16 -18.64
N VAL A 41 -4.78 -40.00 -19.27
CA VAL A 41 -4.81 -38.68 -18.62
C VAL A 41 -5.87 -37.80 -19.26
N CYS A 42 -6.80 -37.32 -18.44
CA CYS A 42 -7.84 -36.39 -18.88
C CYS A 42 -7.35 -34.95 -18.78
N VAL A 43 -7.53 -34.16 -19.84
CA VAL A 43 -7.29 -32.72 -19.83
C VAL A 43 -8.62 -32.00 -19.78
N VAL A 44 -8.78 -31.10 -18.80
CA VAL A 44 -10.00 -30.31 -18.62
C VAL A 44 -9.62 -28.84 -18.74
N GLU A 45 -10.24 -28.15 -19.71
CA GLU A 45 -10.16 -26.70 -19.78
C GLU A 45 -11.19 -26.13 -18.79
N THR A 46 -10.73 -25.67 -17.63
CA THR A 46 -11.65 -25.26 -16.57
C THR A 46 -12.08 -23.80 -16.70
N GLY A 47 -13.12 -23.44 -15.94
CA GLY A 47 -13.44 -22.05 -15.64
C GLY A 47 -12.30 -21.26 -14.97
N CYS A 48 -12.56 -19.99 -14.63
CA CYS A 48 -11.61 -19.17 -13.88
C CYS A 48 -11.25 -19.82 -12.53
N ASN A 49 -9.95 -19.97 -12.22
CA ASN A 49 -9.49 -20.51 -10.93
C ASN A 49 -9.50 -19.46 -9.79
N GLY A 50 -9.55 -18.17 -10.12
CA GLY A 50 -9.67 -17.06 -9.17
C GLY A 50 -8.35 -16.41 -8.74
N PHE A 51 -7.19 -17.08 -8.83
CA PHE A 51 -5.89 -16.49 -8.48
C PHE A 51 -5.20 -15.83 -9.70
N CYS A 52 -5.80 -14.78 -10.24
CA CYS A 52 -5.39 -14.16 -11.51
C CYS A 52 -3.91 -13.74 -11.57
N ALA A 53 -3.32 -13.28 -10.46
CA ALA A 53 -1.91 -12.90 -10.39
C ALA A 53 -0.94 -14.03 -10.72
N ALA A 54 -1.35 -15.29 -10.55
CA ALA A 54 -0.51 -16.47 -10.72
C ALA A 54 -0.73 -17.20 -12.06
N GLY A 55 -1.51 -16.60 -12.98
CA GLY A 55 -1.85 -17.18 -14.28
C GLY A 55 -0.67 -17.21 -15.27
N PRO A 56 -0.61 -18.18 -16.21
CA PRO A 56 -1.53 -19.32 -16.37
C PRO A 56 -1.41 -20.37 -15.25
N ILE A 57 -2.55 -20.90 -14.81
CA ILE A 57 -2.66 -21.88 -13.72
C ILE A 57 -2.95 -23.27 -14.28
N MET A 58 -2.28 -24.26 -13.68
CA MET A 58 -2.55 -25.68 -13.91
C MET A 58 -2.68 -26.42 -12.56
N VAL A 59 -3.68 -27.28 -12.43
CA VAL A 59 -3.86 -28.15 -11.25
C VAL A 59 -3.91 -29.60 -11.70
N ILE A 60 -3.17 -30.48 -11.02
CA ILE A 60 -3.11 -31.91 -11.36
C ILE A 60 -3.66 -32.74 -10.18
N TYR A 61 -4.67 -33.56 -10.48
CA TYR A 61 -5.28 -34.53 -9.55
C TYR A 61 -4.82 -35.96 -9.86
N PRO A 62 -4.74 -36.86 -8.86
CA PRO A 62 -5.41 -36.79 -7.54
C PRO A 62 -4.70 -35.96 -6.45
N GLU A 63 -3.44 -35.60 -6.61
CA GLU A 63 -2.65 -34.92 -5.57
C GLU A 63 -3.14 -33.48 -5.28
N GLY A 64 -3.85 -32.85 -6.23
CA GLY A 64 -4.25 -31.44 -6.15
C GLY A 64 -3.05 -30.50 -6.21
N THR A 65 -2.02 -30.89 -6.99
CA THR A 65 -0.78 -30.13 -7.12
C THR A 65 -1.02 -28.86 -7.94
N PHE A 66 -0.67 -27.71 -7.38
CA PHE A 66 -0.87 -26.39 -7.97
C PHE A 66 0.41 -25.87 -8.65
N TYR A 67 0.29 -25.53 -9.93
CA TYR A 67 1.32 -24.87 -10.72
C TYR A 67 0.89 -23.47 -11.15
N GLN A 68 1.79 -22.51 -11.02
CA GLN A 68 1.61 -21.10 -11.36
C GLN A 68 2.61 -20.63 -12.41
N TYR A 69 2.27 -19.56 -13.13
CA TYR A 69 3.08 -18.94 -14.18
C TYR A 69 3.53 -19.94 -15.26
N VAL A 70 2.71 -20.95 -15.54
CA VAL A 70 3.07 -22.02 -16.47
C VAL A 70 3.15 -21.46 -17.88
N LYS A 71 4.25 -21.73 -18.57
CA LYS A 71 4.43 -21.43 -19.99
C LYS A 71 4.32 -22.70 -20.83
N ALA A 72 4.07 -22.52 -22.12
CA ALA A 72 4.04 -23.66 -23.06
C ALA A 72 5.36 -24.44 -23.05
N GLU A 73 6.51 -23.76 -22.89
CA GLU A 73 7.83 -24.40 -22.79
C GLU A 73 8.02 -25.26 -21.53
N ASP A 74 7.24 -25.03 -20.47
CA ASP A 74 7.34 -25.80 -19.22
C ASP A 74 6.61 -27.15 -19.32
N VAL A 75 5.66 -27.28 -20.26
CA VAL A 75 4.76 -28.45 -20.34
C VAL A 75 5.52 -29.78 -20.54
N PRO A 76 6.52 -29.90 -21.43
CA PRO A 76 7.28 -31.14 -21.57
C PRO A 76 7.92 -31.61 -20.26
N GLU A 77 8.46 -30.68 -19.45
CA GLU A 77 9.01 -31.00 -18.13
C GLU A 77 7.92 -31.46 -17.16
N ILE A 78 6.76 -30.79 -17.13
CA ILE A 78 5.64 -31.17 -16.26
C ILE A 78 5.14 -32.57 -16.58
N ILE A 79 4.92 -32.89 -17.86
CA ILE A 79 4.43 -34.22 -18.26
C ILE A 79 5.48 -35.30 -17.96
N GLU A 80 6.75 -35.05 -18.27
CA GLU A 80 7.83 -36.00 -18.02
C GLU A 80 8.09 -36.24 -16.53
N GLU A 81 8.24 -35.18 -15.73
CA GLU A 81 8.59 -35.32 -14.32
C GLU A 81 7.37 -35.70 -13.47
N HIS A 82 6.23 -35.05 -13.66
CA HIS A 82 5.07 -35.26 -12.79
C HIS A 82 4.20 -36.44 -13.26
N ILE A 83 3.78 -36.46 -14.52
CA ILE A 83 2.81 -37.45 -15.02
C ILE A 83 3.46 -38.82 -15.28
N VAL A 84 4.69 -38.84 -15.80
CA VAL A 84 5.42 -40.10 -16.09
C VAL A 84 6.19 -40.61 -14.88
N LYS A 85 6.92 -39.73 -14.17
CA LYS A 85 7.82 -40.15 -13.08
C LYS A 85 7.27 -39.91 -11.66
N GLY A 86 6.12 -39.24 -11.50
CA GLY A 86 5.52 -38.97 -10.19
C GLY A 86 6.26 -37.92 -9.36
N ARG A 87 7.10 -37.07 -9.96
CA ARG A 87 7.89 -36.03 -9.28
C ARG A 87 7.37 -34.63 -9.63
N PRO A 88 6.71 -33.94 -8.69
CA PRO A 88 6.22 -32.59 -8.94
C PRO A 88 7.33 -31.56 -9.21
N VAL A 89 7.06 -30.61 -10.12
CA VAL A 89 8.02 -29.59 -10.55
C VAL A 89 8.05 -28.40 -9.56
N LYS A 90 8.89 -28.51 -8.52
CA LYS A 90 8.95 -27.56 -7.39
C LYS A 90 9.19 -26.09 -7.78
N ARG A 91 9.86 -25.81 -8.91
CA ARG A 91 10.14 -24.44 -9.36
C ARG A 91 8.89 -23.68 -9.80
N LEU A 92 7.84 -24.40 -10.21
CA LEU A 92 6.56 -23.85 -10.68
C LEU A 92 5.48 -23.81 -9.61
N MET A 93 5.78 -24.28 -8.40
CA MET A 93 4.85 -24.25 -7.27
C MET A 93 4.81 -22.86 -6.63
N TYR A 94 3.73 -22.59 -5.90
CA TYR A 94 3.63 -21.42 -5.05
C TYR A 94 4.69 -21.48 -3.95
N LYS A 95 5.30 -20.34 -3.63
CA LYS A 95 6.27 -20.19 -2.54
C LYS A 95 5.84 -19.04 -1.68
N GLU A 96 5.80 -19.25 -0.37
CA GLU A 96 5.52 -18.14 0.54
C GLU A 96 6.74 -17.21 0.63
N PRO A 97 6.55 -15.87 0.60
CA PRO A 97 7.67 -14.92 0.64
C PRO A 97 8.60 -15.05 1.85
N THR A 98 8.12 -15.63 2.95
CA THR A 98 8.82 -15.72 4.24
C THR A 98 9.67 -16.98 4.41
N THR A 99 9.28 -18.11 3.81
CA THR A 99 9.91 -19.41 4.02
C THR A 99 10.64 -19.95 2.79
N ALA A 100 10.35 -19.42 1.59
CA ALA A 100 10.88 -19.85 0.29
C ALA A 100 10.64 -21.33 -0.08
N GLU A 101 9.97 -22.10 0.80
CA GLU A 101 9.59 -23.49 0.57
C GLU A 101 8.38 -23.57 -0.38
N PRO A 102 8.37 -24.52 -1.32
CA PRO A 102 7.25 -24.72 -2.23
C PRO A 102 6.06 -25.36 -1.51
N ILE A 103 4.87 -24.79 -1.71
CA ILE A 103 3.59 -25.30 -1.23
C ILE A 103 2.93 -26.06 -2.39
N PRO A 104 2.83 -27.40 -2.34
CA PRO A 104 2.35 -28.19 -3.47
C PRO A 104 0.83 -28.16 -3.61
N HIS A 105 0.09 -28.25 -2.51
CA HIS A 105 -1.37 -28.39 -2.55
C HIS A 105 -2.06 -27.04 -2.58
N MET A 106 -3.05 -26.91 -3.48
CA MET A 106 -3.81 -25.68 -3.67
C MET A 106 -4.43 -25.14 -2.37
N LEU A 107 -5.00 -26.01 -1.52
CA LEU A 107 -5.68 -25.60 -0.29
C LEU A 107 -4.73 -25.10 0.83
N ASP A 108 -3.45 -25.48 0.77
CA ASP A 108 -2.44 -25.04 1.74
C ASP A 108 -1.91 -23.63 1.43
N ILE A 109 -2.18 -23.12 0.22
CA ILE A 109 -1.83 -21.77 -0.17
C ILE A 109 -2.78 -20.79 0.54
N PRO A 110 -2.28 -19.78 1.28
CA PRO A 110 -3.12 -18.86 2.06
C PRO A 110 -4.23 -18.18 1.26
N PHE A 111 -3.98 -17.90 -0.03
CA PHE A 111 -4.97 -17.34 -0.94
C PHE A 111 -6.22 -18.20 -1.04
N PHE A 112 -6.10 -19.54 -1.09
CA PHE A 112 -7.23 -20.45 -1.22
C PHE A 112 -7.76 -20.92 0.15
N GLY A 113 -6.87 -21.30 1.07
CA GLY A 113 -7.24 -21.94 2.34
C GLY A 113 -8.07 -21.07 3.30
N LYS A 114 -8.06 -19.75 3.12
CA LYS A 114 -8.81 -18.79 3.95
C LYS A 114 -10.17 -18.37 3.35
N GLN A 115 -10.56 -18.93 2.21
CA GLN A 115 -11.82 -18.60 1.54
C GLN A 115 -12.94 -19.59 1.89
N LYS A 116 -14.20 -19.14 1.80
CA LYS A 116 -15.39 -19.99 1.92
C LYS A 116 -16.20 -19.86 0.63
N LEU A 117 -16.11 -20.87 -0.23
CA LEU A 117 -16.70 -20.82 -1.57
C LEU A 117 -18.15 -21.32 -1.55
N ILE A 118 -19.10 -20.44 -1.88
CA ILE A 118 -20.52 -20.77 -2.11
C ILE A 118 -20.88 -20.40 -3.55
N ALA A 119 -20.78 -19.12 -3.90
CA ALA A 119 -21.04 -18.63 -5.26
C ALA A 119 -19.97 -19.09 -6.26
N LEU A 120 -18.73 -19.30 -5.78
CA LEU A 120 -17.61 -19.77 -6.59
C LEU A 120 -17.26 -21.25 -6.36
N LYS A 121 -18.21 -22.09 -5.88
CA LYS A 121 -17.95 -23.48 -5.47
C LYS A 121 -17.27 -24.35 -6.54
N ASN A 122 -17.51 -24.06 -7.82
CA ASN A 122 -17.04 -24.83 -8.97
C ASN A 122 -15.85 -24.17 -9.70
N ARG A 123 -15.34 -23.03 -9.20
CA ARG A 123 -14.28 -22.27 -9.87
C ARG A 123 -13.04 -23.15 -10.11
N GLY A 124 -12.55 -23.18 -11.34
CA GLY A 124 -11.37 -23.96 -11.72
C GLY A 124 -11.48 -25.48 -11.53
N LEU A 125 -12.67 -26.03 -11.32
CA LEU A 125 -12.90 -27.47 -11.09
C LEU A 125 -13.68 -28.15 -12.22
N ILE A 126 -14.53 -27.41 -12.93
CA ILE A 126 -15.35 -27.93 -14.03
C ILE A 126 -15.03 -27.25 -15.35
N ASP A 127 -15.32 -27.96 -16.44
CA ASP A 127 -15.48 -27.40 -17.78
C ASP A 127 -16.82 -26.67 -17.87
N ALA A 128 -16.75 -25.34 -18.04
CA ALA A 128 -17.94 -24.48 -18.07
C ALA A 128 -18.82 -24.69 -19.30
N GLU A 129 -18.36 -25.45 -20.30
CA GLU A 129 -19.11 -25.77 -21.53
C GLU A 129 -19.74 -27.18 -21.46
N LYS A 130 -19.70 -27.87 -20.31
CA LYS A 130 -20.29 -29.21 -20.12
C LYS A 130 -21.26 -29.28 -18.94
N ILE A 131 -22.55 -29.32 -19.25
CA ILE A 131 -23.62 -29.44 -18.25
C ILE A 131 -23.48 -30.67 -17.33
N ASP A 132 -22.99 -31.80 -17.83
CA ASP A 132 -22.85 -33.04 -17.03
C ASP A 132 -21.90 -32.85 -15.83
N GLU A 133 -20.86 -32.04 -15.96
CA GLU A 133 -19.93 -31.75 -14.86
C GLU A 133 -20.58 -30.89 -13.77
N TYR A 134 -21.49 -29.97 -14.15
CA TYR A 134 -22.30 -29.22 -13.20
C TYR A 134 -23.29 -30.14 -12.46
N ILE A 135 -24.00 -31.01 -13.19
CA ILE A 135 -24.94 -31.99 -12.61
C ILE A 135 -24.23 -32.95 -11.65
N ALA A 136 -23.05 -33.45 -12.03
CA ALA A 136 -22.22 -34.31 -11.18
C ALA A 136 -21.82 -33.64 -9.85
N ARG A 137 -21.87 -32.31 -9.77
CA ARG A 137 -21.60 -31.50 -8.58
C ARG A 137 -22.87 -30.87 -8.01
N GLU A 138 -23.94 -31.66 -7.98
CA GLU A 138 -25.26 -31.34 -7.41
C GLU A 138 -26.05 -30.26 -8.18
N GLY A 139 -25.64 -29.96 -9.41
CA GLY A 139 -26.34 -29.03 -10.29
C GLY A 139 -27.76 -29.47 -10.62
N TYR A 140 -28.68 -28.52 -10.68
CA TYR A 140 -30.13 -28.70 -10.94
C TYR A 140 -30.89 -29.51 -9.89
N MET A 141 -30.24 -30.05 -8.86
CA MET A 141 -30.91 -30.72 -7.74
C MET A 141 -31.77 -29.73 -6.94
N ALA A 142 -31.37 -28.45 -6.85
CA ALA A 142 -32.12 -27.43 -6.13
C ALA A 142 -33.38 -27.03 -6.91
N ALA A 143 -33.27 -26.88 -8.23
CA ALA A 143 -34.42 -26.65 -9.11
C ALA A 143 -35.40 -27.84 -9.04
N ALA A 144 -34.91 -29.08 -9.08
CA ALA A 144 -35.76 -30.26 -8.94
C ALA A 144 -36.51 -30.27 -7.60
N LYS A 145 -35.81 -30.00 -6.49
CA LYS A 145 -36.43 -29.87 -5.16
C LYS A 145 -37.48 -28.76 -5.13
N ALA A 146 -37.15 -27.56 -5.62
CA ALA A 146 -38.05 -26.42 -5.62
C ALA A 146 -39.33 -26.70 -6.43
N LEU A 147 -39.21 -27.30 -7.62
CA LEU A 147 -40.34 -27.52 -8.54
C LEU A 147 -41.23 -28.70 -8.15
N THR A 148 -40.69 -29.71 -7.45
CA THR A 148 -41.43 -30.95 -7.16
C THR A 148 -41.84 -31.11 -5.69
N GLN A 149 -41.18 -30.41 -4.77
CA GLN A 149 -41.38 -30.59 -3.32
C GLN A 149 -41.73 -29.30 -2.57
N MET A 150 -41.66 -28.13 -3.22
CA MET A 150 -41.92 -26.84 -2.59
C MET A 150 -42.95 -26.04 -3.37
N SER A 151 -43.81 -25.33 -2.68
CA SER A 151 -44.63 -24.27 -3.26
C SER A 151 -43.81 -23.00 -3.52
N PRO A 152 -44.24 -22.11 -4.44
CA PRO A 152 -43.56 -20.84 -4.69
C PRO A 152 -43.37 -19.98 -3.43
N ASP A 153 -44.34 -20.00 -2.51
CA ASP A 153 -44.29 -19.24 -1.26
C ASP A 153 -43.28 -19.85 -0.27
N GLU A 154 -43.17 -21.18 -0.19
CA GLU A 154 -42.13 -21.83 0.63
C GLU A 154 -40.72 -21.50 0.13
N VAL A 155 -40.51 -21.45 -1.19
CA VAL A 155 -39.22 -21.03 -1.76
C VAL A 155 -38.89 -19.58 -1.36
N ILE A 156 -39.86 -18.68 -1.44
CA ILE A 156 -39.70 -17.28 -1.03
C ILE A 156 -39.36 -17.18 0.46
N GLU A 157 -40.05 -17.92 1.32
CA GLU A 157 -39.79 -17.92 2.76
C GLU A 157 -38.41 -18.50 3.08
N GLU A 158 -37.95 -19.54 2.38
CA GLU A 158 -36.61 -20.10 2.57
C GLU A 158 -35.52 -19.07 2.19
N VAL A 159 -35.72 -18.34 1.08
CA VAL A 159 -34.81 -17.25 0.67
C VAL A 159 -34.88 -16.08 1.66
N LYS A 160 -36.04 -15.74 2.24
CA LYS A 160 -36.13 -14.74 3.32
C LYS A 160 -35.36 -15.19 4.56
N LYS A 161 -35.53 -16.46 4.96
CA LYS A 161 -34.87 -17.08 6.11
C LYS A 161 -33.34 -17.06 5.97
N SER A 162 -32.84 -17.20 4.74
CA SER A 162 -31.41 -17.08 4.44
C SER A 162 -30.81 -15.71 4.76
N GLY A 163 -31.64 -14.65 4.78
CA GLY A 163 -31.16 -13.27 4.90
C GLY A 163 -30.33 -12.80 3.70
N LEU A 164 -30.40 -13.47 2.54
CA LEU A 164 -29.70 -13.07 1.32
C LEU A 164 -30.10 -11.65 0.92
N ARG A 165 -29.09 -10.78 0.82
CA ARG A 165 -29.20 -9.42 0.30
C ARG A 165 -28.66 -9.37 -1.12
N GLY A 166 -29.28 -8.56 -1.98
CA GLY A 166 -28.87 -8.38 -3.36
C GLY A 166 -27.40 -7.98 -3.47
N ARG A 167 -26.64 -8.73 -4.27
CA ARG A 167 -25.18 -8.64 -4.34
C ARG A 167 -24.63 -7.59 -5.29
N GLY A 168 -25.48 -6.98 -6.13
CA GLY A 168 -25.11 -5.86 -7.03
C GLY A 168 -24.99 -4.49 -6.36
N GLY A 169 -24.70 -4.41 -5.05
CA GLY A 169 -24.44 -3.15 -4.34
C GLY A 169 -25.50 -2.70 -3.35
N GLY A 170 -26.75 -2.50 -3.78
CA GLY A 170 -27.78 -1.89 -2.93
C GLY A 170 -28.22 -2.71 -1.70
N GLY A 171 -27.88 -4.01 -1.64
CA GLY A 171 -28.10 -4.83 -0.45
C GLY A 171 -29.58 -5.01 -0.07
N PHE A 172 -30.52 -4.89 -1.00
CA PHE A 172 -31.94 -5.09 -0.71
C PHE A 172 -32.25 -6.58 -0.45
N PRO A 173 -33.08 -6.96 0.56
CA PRO A 173 -33.38 -8.37 0.84
C PRO A 173 -34.07 -9.07 -0.35
N THR A 174 -33.45 -10.13 -0.87
CA THR A 174 -33.88 -10.81 -2.10
C THR A 174 -35.26 -11.46 -1.94
N GLY A 175 -35.50 -12.18 -0.83
CA GLY A 175 -36.79 -12.82 -0.58
C GLY A 175 -37.95 -11.83 -0.43
N MET A 176 -37.69 -10.63 0.08
CA MET A 176 -38.70 -9.55 0.11
C MET A 176 -39.01 -9.04 -1.30
N LYS A 177 -37.98 -8.87 -2.14
CA LYS A 177 -38.16 -8.45 -3.54
C LYS A 177 -39.04 -9.44 -4.31
N TRP A 178 -38.79 -10.74 -4.13
CA TRP A 178 -39.57 -11.81 -4.75
C TRP A 178 -41.01 -11.83 -4.23
N SER A 179 -41.19 -11.65 -2.92
CA SER A 179 -42.53 -11.54 -2.31
C SER A 179 -43.36 -10.39 -2.90
N PHE A 180 -42.75 -9.25 -3.24
CA PHE A 180 -43.49 -8.12 -3.84
C PHE A 180 -43.92 -8.42 -5.28
N ALA A 181 -43.05 -9.04 -6.08
CA ALA A 181 -43.39 -9.42 -7.45
C ALA A 181 -44.42 -10.56 -7.49
N ARG A 182 -44.33 -11.52 -6.56
CA ARG A 182 -45.32 -12.59 -6.44
C ARG A 182 -46.72 -12.04 -6.15
N LYS A 183 -46.83 -11.09 -5.22
CA LYS A 183 -48.10 -10.42 -4.84
C LYS A 183 -48.64 -9.44 -5.89
N SER A 184 -47.80 -8.99 -6.83
CA SER A 184 -48.23 -8.04 -7.86
C SER A 184 -49.13 -8.69 -8.90
N VAL A 185 -50.22 -8.01 -9.26
CA VAL A 185 -51.22 -8.45 -10.23
C VAL A 185 -50.66 -8.38 -11.66
N GLY A 186 -50.75 -9.46 -12.40
CA GLY A 186 -50.38 -9.53 -13.82
C GLY A 186 -50.20 -10.96 -14.30
N ASP A 187 -50.77 -11.28 -15.45
CA ASP A 187 -50.70 -12.62 -16.07
C ASP A 187 -49.31 -12.94 -16.64
N VAL A 188 -48.50 -11.90 -16.88
CA VAL A 188 -47.14 -12.01 -17.40
C VAL A 188 -46.19 -11.36 -16.41
N LYS A 189 -45.12 -12.07 -16.06
CA LYS A 189 -44.05 -11.60 -15.17
C LYS A 189 -42.69 -11.99 -15.74
N TYR A 190 -41.67 -11.20 -15.43
CA TYR A 190 -40.31 -11.40 -15.95
C TYR A 190 -39.29 -11.62 -14.84
N ILE A 191 -38.37 -12.54 -15.07
CA ILE A 191 -37.18 -12.77 -14.23
C ILE A 191 -35.93 -12.27 -14.98
N LEU A 192 -35.17 -11.37 -14.37
CA LEU A 192 -34.08 -10.67 -15.05
C LEU A 192 -32.77 -10.84 -14.28
N CYS A 193 -31.69 -11.10 -15.00
CA CYS A 193 -30.33 -11.12 -14.46
C CYS A 193 -29.53 -9.93 -14.95
N ASN A 194 -28.99 -9.16 -14.01
CA ASN A 194 -28.06 -8.08 -14.28
C ASN A 194 -26.62 -8.60 -14.28
N ALA A 195 -26.04 -8.71 -15.47
CA ALA A 195 -24.65 -9.03 -15.73
C ALA A 195 -23.89 -7.84 -16.38
N ASP A 196 -24.33 -6.61 -16.09
CA ASP A 196 -23.69 -5.37 -16.52
C ASP A 196 -22.67 -4.89 -15.45
N GLU A 197 -21.66 -5.73 -15.21
CA GLU A 197 -20.58 -5.46 -14.26
C GLU A 197 -19.61 -4.41 -14.84
N GLY A 198 -20.05 -3.15 -14.86
CA GLY A 198 -19.30 -2.03 -15.42
C GLY A 198 -18.30 -1.38 -14.47
N ASP A 199 -18.26 -1.78 -13.19
CA ASP A 199 -17.37 -1.20 -12.18
C ASP A 199 -15.89 -1.47 -12.53
N PRO A 200 -15.02 -0.45 -12.62
CA PRO A 200 -13.59 -0.66 -12.79
C PRO A 200 -13.02 -1.55 -11.67
N GLY A 201 -12.24 -2.57 -12.06
CA GLY A 201 -11.63 -3.51 -11.12
C GLY A 201 -12.57 -4.62 -10.61
N ALA A 202 -13.86 -4.63 -10.99
CA ALA A 202 -14.78 -5.74 -10.72
C ALA A 202 -14.77 -6.75 -11.88
N PHE A 203 -14.78 -8.04 -11.55
CA PHE A 203 -14.83 -9.15 -12.54
C PHE A 203 -15.38 -10.45 -11.92
N MET A 204 -16.14 -10.33 -10.85
CA MET A 204 -16.71 -11.45 -10.11
C MET A 204 -17.91 -12.06 -10.84
N ASP A 205 -18.80 -11.22 -11.35
CA ASP A 205 -19.93 -11.69 -12.16
C ASP A 205 -19.41 -12.32 -13.46
N ARG A 206 -18.42 -11.67 -14.10
CA ARG A 206 -17.72 -12.27 -15.25
C ARG A 206 -17.23 -13.67 -14.94
N SER A 207 -16.57 -13.83 -13.81
CA SER A 207 -15.92 -15.09 -13.46
C SER A 207 -16.93 -16.18 -13.13
N ILE A 208 -18.08 -15.85 -12.53
CA ILE A 208 -19.18 -16.79 -12.34
C ILE A 208 -19.73 -17.22 -13.70
N LEU A 209 -20.02 -16.29 -14.60
CA LEU A 209 -20.56 -16.60 -15.92
C LEU A 209 -19.59 -17.37 -16.82
N GLU A 210 -18.29 -17.09 -16.71
CA GLU A 210 -17.25 -17.82 -17.43
C GLU A 210 -16.96 -19.19 -16.81
N ALA A 211 -17.10 -19.36 -15.49
CA ALA A 211 -16.72 -20.61 -14.83
C ALA A 211 -17.89 -21.57 -14.56
N ASP A 212 -19.08 -21.05 -14.31
CA ASP A 212 -20.27 -21.81 -13.92
C ASP A 212 -21.56 -21.07 -14.31
N PRO A 213 -21.86 -20.95 -15.63
CA PRO A 213 -23.08 -20.30 -16.10
C PRO A 213 -24.36 -21.02 -15.63
N HIS A 214 -24.31 -22.34 -15.43
CA HIS A 214 -25.46 -23.13 -15.01
C HIS A 214 -25.95 -22.80 -13.59
N ALA A 215 -25.05 -22.43 -12.67
CA ALA A 215 -25.45 -21.94 -11.34
C ALA A 215 -26.37 -20.72 -11.40
N VAL A 216 -26.15 -19.83 -12.38
CA VAL A 216 -27.00 -18.65 -12.59
C VAL A 216 -28.34 -19.05 -13.20
N LEU A 217 -28.33 -19.92 -14.20
CA LEU A 217 -29.56 -20.44 -14.84
C LEU A 217 -30.46 -21.17 -13.84
N GLU A 218 -29.88 -22.03 -13.00
CA GLU A 218 -30.62 -22.75 -11.95
C GLU A 218 -31.26 -21.77 -10.95
N GLY A 219 -30.51 -20.75 -10.51
CA GLY A 219 -31.04 -19.70 -9.65
C GLY A 219 -32.19 -18.91 -10.30
N MET A 220 -32.10 -18.65 -11.61
CA MET A 220 -33.17 -17.98 -12.38
C MET A 220 -34.41 -18.87 -12.54
N ILE A 221 -34.26 -20.18 -12.72
CA ILE A 221 -35.38 -21.14 -12.76
C ILE A 221 -36.14 -21.11 -11.43
N ILE A 222 -35.43 -21.21 -10.31
CA ILE A 222 -36.02 -21.18 -8.96
C ILE A 222 -36.70 -19.84 -8.69
N GLY A 223 -36.05 -18.73 -9.05
CA GLY A 223 -36.61 -17.38 -8.90
C GLY A 223 -37.83 -17.13 -9.79
N GLY A 224 -37.80 -17.60 -11.03
CA GLY A 224 -38.92 -17.54 -11.98
C GLY A 224 -40.13 -18.30 -11.45
N TYR A 225 -39.92 -19.53 -10.96
CA TYR A 225 -40.97 -20.36 -10.37
C TYR A 225 -41.61 -19.66 -9.16
N SER A 226 -40.77 -19.10 -8.29
CA SER A 226 -41.18 -18.40 -7.08
C SER A 226 -42.13 -17.22 -7.34
N ILE A 227 -41.89 -16.46 -8.40
CA ILE A 227 -42.72 -15.28 -8.73
C ILE A 227 -43.86 -15.58 -9.71
N GLY A 228 -43.78 -16.71 -10.42
CA GLY A 228 -44.68 -17.08 -11.52
C GLY A 228 -44.32 -16.38 -12.82
N ALA A 229 -43.03 -16.27 -13.16
CA ALA A 229 -42.55 -15.78 -14.45
C ALA A 229 -42.35 -16.94 -15.42
N ASN A 230 -42.68 -16.74 -16.70
CA ASN A 230 -42.47 -17.74 -17.75
C ASN A 230 -41.40 -17.32 -18.77
N GLU A 231 -40.87 -16.11 -18.61
CA GLU A 231 -39.88 -15.54 -19.51
C GLU A 231 -38.82 -14.77 -18.71
N GLY A 232 -37.56 -14.89 -19.13
CA GLY A 232 -36.46 -14.21 -18.48
C GLY A 232 -35.37 -13.73 -19.43
N TYR A 233 -34.59 -12.77 -18.94
CA TYR A 233 -33.52 -12.14 -19.70
C TYR A 233 -32.26 -12.00 -18.87
N ILE A 234 -31.12 -12.38 -19.44
CA ILE A 234 -29.79 -12.07 -18.90
C ILE A 234 -29.24 -10.89 -19.69
N TYR A 235 -29.17 -9.72 -19.06
CA TYR A 235 -28.54 -8.56 -19.67
C TYR A 235 -27.04 -8.62 -19.41
N CYS A 236 -26.26 -8.98 -20.43
CA CYS A 236 -24.80 -9.17 -20.33
C CYS A 236 -24.07 -8.13 -21.18
N ARG A 237 -23.08 -7.47 -20.60
CA ARG A 237 -22.30 -6.44 -21.27
C ARG A 237 -21.51 -6.98 -22.46
N ALA A 238 -21.40 -6.20 -23.54
CA ALA A 238 -20.71 -6.61 -24.76
C ALA A 238 -19.20 -6.87 -24.55
N GLU A 239 -18.59 -6.29 -23.52
CA GLU A 239 -17.17 -6.48 -23.22
C GLU A 239 -16.85 -7.86 -22.62
N TYR A 240 -17.85 -8.73 -22.38
CA TYR A 240 -17.68 -10.10 -21.87
C TYR A 240 -17.99 -11.17 -22.94
N PRO A 241 -17.24 -11.24 -24.07
CA PRO A 241 -17.55 -12.15 -25.17
C PRO A 241 -17.49 -13.63 -24.77
N LEU A 242 -16.55 -14.01 -23.89
CA LEU A 242 -16.44 -15.40 -23.42
C LEU A 242 -17.63 -15.80 -22.55
N ALA A 243 -18.08 -14.92 -21.65
CA ALA A 243 -19.27 -15.15 -20.83
C ALA A 243 -20.52 -15.30 -21.71
N ILE A 244 -20.71 -14.44 -22.72
CA ILE A 244 -21.82 -14.53 -23.67
C ILE A 244 -21.78 -15.86 -24.42
N LYS A 245 -20.60 -16.29 -24.92
CA LYS A 245 -20.44 -17.59 -25.59
C LYS A 245 -20.89 -18.74 -24.67
N ARG A 246 -20.33 -18.81 -23.46
CA ARG A 246 -20.60 -19.90 -22.49
C ARG A 246 -22.04 -19.89 -22.00
N LEU A 247 -22.65 -18.71 -21.80
CA LEU A 247 -24.06 -18.58 -21.46
C LEU A 247 -24.98 -19.16 -22.55
N ASN A 248 -24.72 -18.86 -23.82
CA ASN A 248 -25.53 -19.40 -24.92
C ASN A 248 -25.42 -20.92 -25.02
N ILE A 249 -24.22 -21.48 -24.83
CA ILE A 249 -24.00 -22.94 -24.75
C ILE A 249 -24.80 -23.54 -23.59
N ALA A 250 -24.70 -22.95 -22.40
CA ALA A 250 -25.38 -23.44 -21.20
C ALA A 250 -26.91 -23.38 -21.31
N ILE A 251 -27.45 -22.32 -21.93
CA ILE A 251 -28.89 -22.18 -22.20
C ILE A 251 -29.36 -23.28 -23.16
N GLU A 252 -28.62 -23.55 -24.23
CA GLU A 252 -28.98 -24.58 -25.20
C GLU A 252 -28.93 -25.98 -24.57
N GLN A 253 -27.87 -26.30 -23.84
CA GLN A 253 -27.76 -27.56 -23.10
C GLN A 253 -28.91 -27.73 -22.08
N ALA A 254 -29.28 -26.67 -21.36
CA ALA A 254 -30.40 -26.73 -20.43
C ALA A 254 -31.74 -26.97 -21.14
N ARG A 255 -31.95 -26.44 -22.35
CA ARG A 255 -33.14 -26.72 -23.17
C ARG A 255 -33.15 -28.18 -23.63
N GLU A 256 -32.03 -28.68 -24.14
CA GLU A 256 -31.87 -30.07 -24.60
C GLU A 256 -32.16 -31.09 -23.48
N TYR A 257 -31.74 -30.80 -22.26
CA TYR A 257 -31.96 -31.65 -21.09
C TYR A 257 -33.36 -31.48 -20.46
N GLY A 258 -34.22 -30.62 -21.01
CA GLY A 258 -35.55 -30.34 -20.45
C GLY A 258 -35.53 -29.60 -19.11
N LEU A 259 -34.43 -28.88 -18.83
CA LEU A 259 -34.21 -28.06 -17.64
C LEU A 259 -34.62 -26.59 -17.87
N LEU A 260 -34.81 -26.19 -19.13
CA LEU A 260 -35.31 -24.88 -19.56
C LEU A 260 -36.30 -25.08 -20.71
N GLY A 261 -37.22 -24.14 -20.91
CA GLY A 261 -38.26 -24.19 -21.93
C GLY A 261 -39.60 -24.64 -21.37
N LYS A 262 -40.29 -25.53 -22.08
CA LYS A 262 -41.63 -26.01 -21.72
C LYS A 262 -41.57 -27.20 -20.77
N ASN A 263 -42.46 -27.22 -19.79
CA ASN A 263 -42.67 -28.32 -18.86
C ASN A 263 -41.36 -28.81 -18.21
N ILE A 264 -40.66 -27.90 -17.53
CA ILE A 264 -39.34 -28.16 -16.95
C ILE A 264 -39.42 -29.37 -16.01
N LEU A 265 -38.52 -30.35 -16.20
CA LEU A 265 -38.52 -31.63 -15.47
C LEU A 265 -39.86 -32.41 -15.54
N GLY A 266 -40.66 -32.17 -16.58
CA GLY A 266 -41.98 -32.79 -16.73
C GLY A 266 -43.07 -32.20 -15.83
N THR A 267 -42.82 -31.06 -15.18
CA THR A 267 -43.81 -30.31 -14.38
C THR A 267 -44.67 -29.41 -15.26
N ASP A 268 -45.70 -28.77 -14.69
CA ASP A 268 -46.53 -27.78 -15.41
C ASP A 268 -45.84 -26.40 -15.55
N TYR A 269 -44.67 -26.21 -14.93
CA TYR A 269 -43.95 -24.95 -14.97
C TYR A 269 -43.07 -24.85 -16.22
N SER A 270 -43.07 -23.68 -16.85
CA SER A 270 -42.27 -23.38 -18.04
C SER A 270 -41.55 -22.05 -17.84
N LEU A 271 -40.28 -21.98 -18.25
CA LEU A 271 -39.48 -20.76 -18.25
C LEU A 271 -38.51 -20.82 -19.42
N ASP A 272 -38.48 -19.79 -20.24
CA ASP A 272 -37.43 -19.61 -21.24
C ASP A 272 -36.58 -18.37 -20.91
N ILE A 273 -35.28 -18.43 -21.22
CA ILE A 273 -34.30 -17.39 -20.90
C ILE A 273 -33.52 -17.01 -22.16
N ASN A 274 -33.40 -15.71 -22.41
CA ASN A 274 -32.61 -15.18 -23.52
C ASN A 274 -31.50 -14.24 -23.03
N VAL A 275 -30.38 -14.21 -23.75
CA VAL A 275 -29.29 -13.26 -23.48
C VAL A 275 -29.54 -11.98 -24.28
N TYR A 276 -29.55 -10.84 -23.59
CA TYR A 276 -29.55 -9.52 -24.21
C TYR A 276 -28.14 -8.92 -24.08
N GLN A 277 -27.51 -8.62 -25.20
CA GLN A 277 -26.18 -8.02 -25.21
C GLN A 277 -26.28 -6.49 -25.03
N GLY A 278 -25.63 -5.98 -23.99
CA GLY A 278 -25.56 -4.54 -23.70
C GLY A 278 -24.73 -3.77 -24.74
N ALA A 279 -24.83 -2.45 -24.72
CA ALA A 279 -24.18 -1.56 -25.69
C ALA A 279 -23.09 -0.64 -25.08
N GLY A 280 -22.44 -1.08 -24.00
CA GLY A 280 -21.29 -0.40 -23.39
C GLY A 280 -21.62 0.86 -22.57
N ALA A 281 -22.78 0.90 -21.91
CA ALA A 281 -23.17 2.03 -21.06
C ALA A 281 -23.27 1.60 -19.59
N PHE A 282 -22.40 2.11 -18.71
CA PHE A 282 -22.35 1.72 -17.28
C PHE A 282 -23.67 1.95 -16.56
N VAL A 283 -24.38 3.03 -16.90
CA VAL A 283 -25.67 3.37 -16.28
C VAL A 283 -26.74 2.30 -16.51
N CYS A 284 -26.59 1.43 -17.51
CA CYS A 284 -27.48 0.29 -17.73
C CYS A 284 -27.36 -0.78 -16.63
N GLY A 285 -26.38 -0.70 -15.74
CA GLY A 285 -26.37 -1.48 -14.51
C GLY A 285 -27.46 -1.05 -13.50
N GLU A 286 -28.04 0.15 -13.66
CA GLU A 286 -29.19 0.59 -12.87
C GLU A 286 -30.47 -0.15 -13.31
N GLU A 287 -31.25 -0.63 -12.35
CA GLU A 287 -32.36 -1.56 -12.59
C GLU A 287 -33.36 -1.11 -13.67
N THR A 288 -33.76 0.16 -13.66
CA THR A 288 -34.76 0.67 -14.62
C THR A 288 -34.14 1.13 -15.93
N ALA A 289 -32.86 1.54 -15.92
CA ALA A 289 -32.09 1.81 -17.13
C ALA A 289 -31.85 0.52 -17.92
N LEU A 290 -31.52 -0.58 -17.24
CA LEU A 290 -31.39 -1.92 -17.81
C LEU A 290 -32.66 -2.33 -18.56
N MET A 291 -33.81 -2.22 -17.90
CA MET A 291 -35.11 -2.54 -18.49
C MET A 291 -35.42 -1.65 -19.70
N ASN A 292 -35.11 -0.35 -19.64
CA ASN A 292 -35.24 0.54 -20.80
C ASN A 292 -34.36 0.09 -21.97
N SER A 293 -33.14 -0.39 -21.70
CA SER A 293 -32.26 -0.91 -22.74
C SER A 293 -32.84 -2.17 -23.40
N ILE A 294 -33.35 -3.13 -22.62
CA ILE A 294 -34.03 -4.32 -23.15
C ILE A 294 -35.25 -3.91 -24.00
N GLU A 295 -35.97 -2.86 -23.61
CA GLU A 295 -37.10 -2.30 -24.37
C GLU A 295 -36.68 -1.57 -25.67
N GLY A 296 -35.39 -1.53 -26.01
CA GLY A 296 -34.87 -0.83 -27.19
C GLY A 296 -34.82 0.69 -27.03
N LYS A 297 -34.88 1.20 -25.79
CA LYS A 297 -34.80 2.64 -25.48
C LYS A 297 -33.41 2.98 -24.95
N ARG A 298 -33.11 4.28 -24.86
CA ARG A 298 -31.90 4.76 -24.17
C ARG A 298 -31.95 4.35 -22.69
N GLY A 299 -30.83 3.86 -22.15
CA GLY A 299 -30.65 3.42 -20.76
C GLY A 299 -30.71 4.54 -19.74
N MET A 300 -31.87 5.19 -19.60
CA MET A 300 -32.10 6.26 -18.63
C MET A 300 -32.96 5.74 -17.47
N PRO A 301 -32.56 5.96 -16.19
CA PRO A 301 -33.37 5.57 -15.05
C PRO A 301 -34.77 6.21 -15.04
N ARG A 302 -35.76 5.47 -14.52
CA ARG A 302 -37.14 5.91 -14.33
C ARG A 302 -37.35 6.44 -12.91
N PRO A 303 -38.17 7.49 -12.70
CA PRO A 303 -38.61 7.88 -11.37
C PRO A 303 -39.33 6.72 -10.67
N ARG A 304 -39.12 6.59 -9.35
CA ARG A 304 -39.80 5.62 -8.49
C ARG A 304 -40.58 6.39 -7.43
N PRO A 305 -41.85 6.03 -7.14
CA PRO A 305 -42.66 4.96 -7.73
C PRO A 305 -43.12 5.21 -9.19
N PRO A 306 -43.55 4.16 -9.94
CA PRO A 306 -43.71 2.76 -9.52
C PRO A 306 -42.40 1.96 -9.48
N PHE A 307 -42.33 0.94 -8.61
CA PHE A 307 -41.19 0.04 -8.52
C PHE A 307 -41.27 -1.11 -9.53
N PRO A 308 -40.12 -1.68 -9.99
CA PRO A 308 -40.11 -2.74 -11.00
C PRO A 308 -40.83 -4.03 -10.63
N ALA A 309 -40.85 -4.37 -9.33
CA ALA A 309 -41.61 -5.51 -8.82
C ALA A 309 -43.11 -5.41 -9.13
N SER A 310 -43.63 -4.20 -9.35
CA SER A 310 -45.02 -3.96 -9.77
C SER A 310 -45.11 -3.61 -11.26
N LYS A 311 -44.27 -2.68 -11.75
CA LYS A 311 -44.23 -2.24 -13.16
C LYS A 311 -42.78 -2.05 -13.61
N GLY A 312 -42.18 -3.11 -14.12
CA GLY A 312 -40.80 -3.16 -14.61
C GLY A 312 -40.72 -3.22 -16.13
N LEU A 313 -40.19 -4.32 -16.66
CA LEU A 313 -40.02 -4.57 -18.09
C LEU A 313 -41.38 -4.61 -18.78
N TRP A 314 -41.55 -3.80 -19.83
CA TRP A 314 -42.80 -3.60 -20.56
C TRP A 314 -44.01 -3.33 -19.64
N GLN A 315 -43.77 -2.63 -18.52
CA GLN A 315 -44.77 -2.30 -17.50
C GLN A 315 -45.40 -3.52 -16.79
N LYS A 316 -44.76 -4.69 -16.85
CA LYS A 316 -45.18 -5.92 -16.15
C LYS A 316 -44.37 -6.13 -14.86
N PRO A 317 -44.90 -6.85 -13.85
CA PRO A 317 -44.13 -7.21 -12.67
C PRO A 317 -42.83 -7.90 -13.04
N SER A 318 -41.70 -7.35 -12.61
CA SER A 318 -40.37 -7.85 -12.98
C SER A 318 -39.45 -7.88 -11.78
N VAL A 319 -38.65 -8.94 -11.68
CA VAL A 319 -37.59 -9.05 -10.67
C VAL A 319 -36.24 -9.02 -11.37
N LEU A 320 -35.41 -8.03 -11.04
CA LEU A 320 -34.01 -8.01 -11.40
C LEU A 320 -33.12 -8.41 -10.23
N ASN A 321 -32.29 -9.42 -10.39
CA ASN A 321 -31.21 -9.73 -9.44
C ASN A 321 -29.86 -9.80 -10.16
N ASN A 322 -28.78 -9.64 -9.41
CA ASN A 322 -27.41 -9.71 -9.92
C ASN A 322 -26.94 -11.17 -10.04
N VAL A 323 -25.95 -11.44 -10.90
CA VAL A 323 -25.35 -12.76 -11.15
C VAL A 323 -24.98 -13.50 -9.86
N GLU A 324 -24.16 -12.89 -8.98
CA GLU A 324 -23.78 -13.51 -7.70
C GLU A 324 -25.00 -13.81 -6.81
N THR A 325 -26.07 -12.99 -6.91
CA THR A 325 -27.30 -13.24 -6.15
C THR A 325 -27.96 -14.55 -6.60
N TYR A 326 -28.06 -14.80 -7.91
CA TYR A 326 -28.62 -16.05 -8.44
C TYR A 326 -27.72 -17.25 -8.16
N ALA A 327 -26.40 -17.10 -8.27
CA ALA A 327 -25.45 -18.18 -8.00
C ALA A 327 -25.54 -18.75 -6.57
N ASN A 328 -26.04 -17.95 -5.61
CA ASN A 328 -26.25 -18.41 -4.23
C ASN A 328 -27.57 -19.19 -4.03
N ILE A 329 -28.57 -19.01 -4.90
CA ILE A 329 -29.95 -19.52 -4.67
C ILE A 329 -29.99 -21.04 -4.58
N ALA A 330 -29.33 -21.74 -5.51
CA ALA A 330 -29.38 -23.21 -5.55
C ALA A 330 -28.86 -23.83 -4.24
N GLN A 331 -27.74 -23.30 -3.72
CA GLN A 331 -27.15 -23.78 -2.47
C GLN A 331 -28.02 -23.48 -1.25
N ILE A 332 -28.69 -22.32 -1.22
CA ILE A 332 -29.67 -21.97 -0.18
C ILE A 332 -30.82 -22.98 -0.16
N ILE A 333 -31.37 -23.34 -1.32
CA ILE A 333 -32.51 -24.27 -1.39
C ILE A 333 -32.10 -25.70 -1.05
N LEU A 334 -30.89 -26.13 -1.41
CA LEU A 334 -30.40 -27.47 -1.08
C LEU A 334 -30.16 -27.65 0.42
N HIS A 335 -29.42 -26.73 1.03
CA HIS A 335 -28.97 -26.87 2.42
C HIS A 335 -29.85 -26.14 3.45
N GLY A 336 -30.78 -25.30 2.99
CA GLY A 336 -31.67 -24.48 3.81
C GLY A 336 -31.15 -23.06 4.08
N GLY A 337 -32.07 -22.14 4.32
CA GLY A 337 -31.82 -20.75 4.63
C GLY A 337 -31.08 -20.57 5.96
N GLU A 338 -31.35 -21.39 6.98
CA GLU A 338 -30.60 -21.34 8.25
C GLU A 338 -29.12 -21.64 8.06
N TRP A 339 -28.79 -22.60 7.19
CA TRP A 339 -27.40 -22.92 6.86
C TRP A 339 -26.70 -21.69 6.28
N TYR A 340 -27.32 -20.98 5.34
CA TYR A 340 -26.75 -19.77 4.76
C TYR A 340 -26.67 -18.62 5.78
N ALA A 341 -27.69 -18.46 6.64
CA ALA A 341 -27.75 -17.45 7.69
C ALA A 341 -26.80 -17.70 8.87
N SER A 342 -26.30 -18.93 9.03
CA SER A 342 -25.27 -19.29 10.01
C SER A 342 -23.90 -18.69 9.67
N MET A 343 -23.71 -18.29 8.41
CA MET A 343 -22.52 -17.59 7.93
C MET A 343 -22.78 -16.08 7.94
N GLY A 344 -21.74 -15.30 8.21
CA GLY A 344 -21.80 -13.84 8.15
C GLY A 344 -21.99 -13.17 9.52
N THR A 345 -22.41 -11.91 9.51
CA THR A 345 -22.75 -11.12 10.72
C THR A 345 -24.22 -11.30 11.10
N GLU A 346 -24.69 -10.61 12.14
CA GLU A 346 -26.13 -10.58 12.47
C GLU A 346 -26.97 -9.97 11.34
N ARG A 347 -26.50 -8.88 10.73
CA ARG A 347 -27.24 -8.10 9.71
C ARG A 347 -26.87 -8.44 8.26
N SER A 348 -25.71 -9.04 8.06
CA SER A 348 -25.18 -9.36 6.74
C SER A 348 -24.86 -10.85 6.67
N LYS A 349 -25.79 -11.63 6.12
CA LYS A 349 -25.69 -13.09 6.05
C LYS A 349 -24.92 -13.59 4.83
N GLY A 350 -24.39 -14.81 4.96
CA GLY A 350 -23.73 -15.55 3.91
C GLY A 350 -22.31 -15.10 3.60
N THR A 351 -21.88 -15.37 2.37
CA THR A 351 -20.58 -14.98 1.82
C THR A 351 -20.70 -13.83 0.84
N LYS A 352 -19.58 -13.18 0.55
CA LYS A 352 -19.43 -12.17 -0.49
C LYS A 352 -18.15 -12.42 -1.28
N VAL A 353 -18.26 -12.35 -2.60
CA VAL A 353 -17.11 -12.35 -3.50
C VAL A 353 -16.54 -10.93 -3.60
N PHE A 354 -15.22 -10.80 -3.41
CA PHE A 354 -14.46 -9.59 -3.66
C PHE A 354 -13.52 -9.77 -4.85
N ALA A 355 -13.50 -8.79 -5.75
CA ALA A 355 -12.50 -8.69 -6.80
C ALA A 355 -11.34 -7.81 -6.29
N LEU A 356 -10.29 -8.47 -5.78
CA LEU A 356 -9.14 -7.83 -5.14
C LEU A 356 -8.10 -7.43 -6.20
N THR A 357 -7.87 -6.13 -6.34
CA THR A 357 -7.00 -5.53 -7.39
C THR A 357 -6.14 -4.38 -6.86
N GLY A 358 -5.38 -3.73 -7.74
CA GLY A 358 -4.54 -2.58 -7.40
C GLY A 358 -3.16 -3.00 -6.88
N ALA A 359 -2.65 -2.26 -5.89
CA ALA A 359 -1.32 -2.40 -5.30
C ALA A 359 -1.19 -3.58 -4.32
N VAL A 360 -1.78 -4.74 -4.65
CA VAL A 360 -1.80 -5.97 -3.82
C VAL A 360 -1.00 -7.09 -4.48
N ASN A 361 -0.34 -7.94 -3.67
CA ASN A 361 0.50 -9.04 -4.18
C ASN A 361 -0.33 -10.09 -4.92
N ASN A 362 -1.42 -10.55 -4.30
CA ASN A 362 -2.27 -11.61 -4.83
C ASN A 362 -3.59 -11.04 -5.39
N VAL A 363 -3.55 -10.59 -6.64
CA VAL A 363 -4.75 -10.14 -7.39
C VAL A 363 -5.62 -11.35 -7.76
N GLY A 364 -6.93 -11.25 -7.51
CA GLY A 364 -7.85 -12.35 -7.78
C GLY A 364 -9.23 -12.19 -7.16
N LEU A 365 -9.98 -13.29 -7.13
CA LEU A 365 -11.29 -13.41 -6.49
C LEU A 365 -11.18 -14.02 -5.10
N VAL A 366 -11.79 -13.34 -4.14
CA VAL A 366 -11.78 -13.72 -2.73
C VAL A 366 -13.21 -13.83 -2.24
N GLU A 367 -13.70 -15.06 -2.05
CA GLU A 367 -15.01 -15.28 -1.43
C GLU A 367 -14.85 -15.59 0.06
N VAL A 368 -15.38 -14.70 0.90
CA VAL A 368 -15.28 -14.79 2.35
C VAL A 368 -16.64 -14.62 3.01
N PRO A 369 -16.85 -15.16 4.22
CA PRO A 369 -18.02 -14.84 5.02
C PRO A 369 -18.14 -13.33 5.25
N MET A 370 -19.36 -12.80 5.20
CA MET A 370 -19.62 -11.42 5.59
C MET A 370 -19.08 -11.16 7.01
N GLY A 371 -18.45 -10.01 7.22
CA GLY A 371 -17.84 -9.66 8.51
C GLY A 371 -16.35 -9.98 8.63
N THR A 372 -15.73 -10.70 7.68
CA THR A 372 -14.26 -10.74 7.58
C THR A 372 -13.72 -9.31 7.46
N SER A 373 -12.65 -8.99 8.20
CA SER A 373 -12.10 -7.63 8.18
C SER A 373 -11.43 -7.31 6.84
N ILE A 374 -11.47 -6.04 6.44
CA ILE A 374 -10.83 -5.59 5.20
C ILE A 374 -9.32 -5.89 5.22
N GLY A 375 -8.69 -5.70 6.38
CA GLY A 375 -7.27 -6.01 6.58
C GLY A 375 -6.94 -7.48 6.40
N ASP A 376 -7.79 -8.40 6.82
CA ASP A 376 -7.58 -9.83 6.58
C ASP A 376 -7.73 -10.17 5.08
N ILE A 377 -8.70 -9.57 4.38
CA ILE A 377 -8.81 -9.76 2.92
C ILE A 377 -7.54 -9.30 2.21
N ILE A 378 -7.00 -8.13 2.57
CA ILE A 378 -5.84 -7.52 1.88
C ILE A 378 -4.50 -8.18 2.27
N PHE A 379 -4.25 -8.37 3.56
CA PHE A 379 -2.94 -8.82 4.04
C PHE A 379 -2.84 -10.34 4.17
N ASP A 380 -3.92 -11.00 4.58
CA ASP A 380 -3.90 -12.43 4.86
C ASP A 380 -4.23 -13.29 3.63
N ILE A 381 -5.15 -12.83 2.78
CA ILE A 381 -5.52 -13.50 1.53
C ILE A 381 -4.77 -12.85 0.35
N GLY A 382 -4.81 -11.52 0.28
CA GLY A 382 -4.12 -10.72 -0.74
C GLY A 382 -2.60 -10.69 -0.64
N GLY A 383 -2.02 -11.20 0.46
CA GLY A 383 -0.57 -11.23 0.66
C GLY A 383 0.06 -9.86 0.91
N GLY A 384 -0.73 -8.84 1.23
CA GLY A 384 -0.26 -7.48 1.51
C GLY A 384 0.05 -6.66 0.26
N ILE A 385 0.78 -5.56 0.47
CA ILE A 385 1.03 -4.54 -0.55
C ILE A 385 2.24 -4.90 -1.41
N ARG A 386 2.15 -4.61 -2.70
CA ARG A 386 3.25 -4.85 -3.66
C ARG A 386 4.54 -4.18 -3.21
N ASN A 387 5.65 -4.87 -3.41
CA ASN A 387 7.00 -4.40 -3.08
C ASN A 387 7.20 -4.00 -1.60
N GLY A 388 6.34 -4.48 -0.69
CA GLY A 388 6.45 -4.19 0.75
C GLY A 388 6.15 -2.73 1.14
N LYS A 389 5.50 -1.96 0.26
CA LYS A 389 5.10 -0.57 0.55
C LYS A 389 3.98 -0.50 1.60
N GLN A 390 3.70 0.71 2.10
CA GLN A 390 2.61 0.91 3.05
C GLN A 390 1.25 0.96 2.34
N TYR A 391 0.25 0.41 3.00
CA TYR A 391 -1.14 0.57 2.63
C TYR A 391 -1.57 2.00 2.91
N LYS A 392 -2.19 2.64 1.92
CA LYS A 392 -2.74 3.99 2.06
C LYS A 392 -4.25 3.97 2.17
N ALA A 393 -4.90 3.36 1.19
CA ALA A 393 -6.35 3.25 1.13
C ALA A 393 -6.79 2.06 0.28
N ALA A 394 -8.07 1.71 0.34
CA ALA A 394 -8.71 0.85 -0.63
C ALA A 394 -10.01 1.48 -1.07
N GLN A 395 -10.25 1.51 -2.38
CA GLN A 395 -11.55 1.90 -2.93
C GLN A 395 -12.47 0.69 -2.89
N LEU A 396 -13.62 0.82 -2.24
CA LEU A 396 -14.65 -0.21 -2.20
C LEU A 396 -15.97 0.36 -2.73
N GLY A 397 -16.63 -0.41 -3.58
CA GLY A 397 -17.94 -0.07 -4.14
C GLY A 397 -17.91 0.52 -5.55
N GLY A 398 -16.84 0.23 -6.31
CA GLY A 398 -16.68 0.72 -7.67
C GLY A 398 -16.33 2.22 -7.73
N PRO A 399 -16.57 2.88 -8.88
CA PRO A 399 -16.12 4.23 -9.14
C PRO A 399 -16.89 5.28 -8.32
N SER A 400 -18.13 4.97 -7.94
CA SER A 400 -18.93 5.81 -7.03
C SER A 400 -18.83 5.39 -5.56
N GLY A 401 -17.90 4.48 -5.24
CA GLY A 401 -17.58 4.03 -3.89
C GLY A 401 -16.75 5.05 -3.10
N GLY A 402 -16.26 4.64 -1.93
CA GLY A 402 -15.41 5.48 -1.08
C GLY A 402 -14.06 4.84 -0.79
N CYS A 403 -13.11 5.67 -0.35
CA CYS A 403 -11.78 5.26 0.06
C CYS A 403 -11.73 4.92 1.56
N ILE A 404 -11.22 3.72 1.87
CA ILE A 404 -11.09 3.19 3.23
C ILE A 404 -9.64 3.34 3.71
N PRO A 405 -9.36 4.18 4.73
CA PRO A 405 -7.99 4.48 5.17
C PRO A 405 -7.37 3.37 6.02
N ALA A 406 -6.06 3.45 6.28
CA ALA A 406 -5.31 2.48 7.11
C ALA A 406 -5.89 2.28 8.51
N GLU A 407 -6.42 3.33 9.13
CA GLU A 407 -7.05 3.27 10.46
C GLU A 407 -8.35 2.46 10.51
N ALA A 408 -8.94 2.15 9.35
CA ALA A 408 -10.18 1.39 9.21
C ALA A 408 -9.98 -0.05 8.71
N LEU A 409 -8.74 -0.57 8.70
CA LEU A 409 -8.44 -1.93 8.25
C LEU A 409 -9.14 -3.02 9.08
N ASN A 410 -9.42 -2.78 10.36
CA ASN A 410 -10.15 -3.72 11.21
C ASN A 410 -11.67 -3.70 10.99
N THR A 411 -12.20 -2.80 10.15
CA THR A 411 -13.64 -2.72 9.92
C THR A 411 -14.13 -4.02 9.26
N PRO A 412 -15.16 -4.67 9.83
CA PRO A 412 -15.75 -5.87 9.23
C PRO A 412 -16.44 -5.52 7.91
N THR A 413 -16.41 -6.44 6.95
CA THR A 413 -17.18 -6.34 5.70
C THR A 413 -18.68 -6.56 5.97
N ASP A 414 -19.33 -5.53 6.52
CA ASP A 414 -20.75 -5.44 6.82
C ASP A 414 -21.32 -4.20 6.10
N TYR A 415 -22.50 -4.30 5.50
CA TYR A 415 -23.06 -3.21 4.70
C TYR A 415 -23.15 -1.90 5.51
N GLU A 416 -23.65 -1.99 6.74
CA GLU A 416 -23.87 -0.82 7.58
C GLU A 416 -22.55 -0.22 8.10
N GLU A 417 -21.55 -1.04 8.43
CA GLU A 417 -20.24 -0.53 8.87
C GLU A 417 -19.45 0.14 7.73
N ILE A 418 -19.53 -0.40 6.51
CA ILE A 418 -18.88 0.20 5.33
C ILE A 418 -19.49 1.57 4.99
N ILE A 419 -20.81 1.71 5.10
CA ILE A 419 -21.51 3.00 4.84
C ILE A 419 -21.00 4.10 5.80
N LYS A 420 -20.71 3.77 7.07
CA LYS A 420 -20.17 4.75 8.04
C LYS A 420 -18.78 5.29 7.65
N LEU A 421 -18.03 4.53 6.87
CA LEU A 421 -16.74 4.96 6.32
C LEU A 421 -16.89 5.87 5.09
N GLY A 422 -18.11 6.09 4.59
CA GLY A 422 -18.35 6.85 3.36
C GLY A 422 -18.08 6.03 2.09
N ALA A 423 -17.97 4.71 2.21
CA ALA A 423 -17.90 3.77 1.10
C ALA A 423 -19.22 2.98 0.98
N ILE A 424 -19.33 2.14 -0.04
CA ILE A 424 -20.47 1.21 -0.23
C ILE A 424 -19.92 -0.17 -0.58
N MET A 425 -20.67 -1.23 -0.31
CA MET A 425 -20.23 -2.58 -0.70
C MET A 425 -20.10 -2.70 -2.23
N GLY A 426 -21.04 -2.09 -2.96
CA GLY A 426 -21.13 -2.19 -4.42
C GLY A 426 -21.16 -3.64 -4.91
N SER A 427 -20.67 -3.84 -6.13
CA SER A 427 -20.49 -5.17 -6.71
C SER A 427 -19.52 -6.02 -5.89
N GLY A 428 -18.52 -5.46 -5.21
CA GLY A 428 -17.47 -6.21 -4.51
C GLY A 428 -16.05 -5.93 -5.02
N GLY A 429 -15.89 -5.00 -5.99
CA GLY A 429 -14.58 -4.51 -6.40
C GLY A 429 -13.85 -3.80 -5.25
N LEU A 430 -12.64 -4.28 -4.93
CA LEU A 430 -11.76 -3.77 -3.87
C LEU A 430 -10.39 -3.42 -4.46
N ILE A 431 -10.17 -2.13 -4.76
CA ILE A 431 -8.95 -1.63 -5.38
C ILE A 431 -8.01 -1.10 -4.30
N VAL A 432 -6.90 -1.80 -4.07
CA VAL A 432 -5.90 -1.44 -3.05
C VAL A 432 -4.96 -0.35 -3.59
N MET A 433 -4.68 0.66 -2.78
CA MET A 433 -3.79 1.79 -3.08
C MET A 433 -2.66 1.87 -2.05
N ASP A 434 -1.44 2.11 -2.53
CA ASP A 434 -0.23 2.24 -1.72
C ASP A 434 0.10 3.71 -1.43
N GLU A 435 1.19 3.94 -0.68
CA GLU A 435 1.73 5.26 -0.36
C GLU A 435 2.08 6.14 -1.58
N ASP A 436 2.15 5.56 -2.78
CA ASP A 436 2.47 6.26 -4.03
C ASP A 436 1.25 6.76 -4.79
N THR A 437 0.05 6.48 -4.32
CA THR A 437 -1.18 6.93 -4.96
C THR A 437 -1.57 8.33 -4.47
N CYS A 438 -1.90 9.26 -5.36
CA CYS A 438 -2.39 10.59 -4.97
C CYS A 438 -3.91 10.57 -4.78
N MET A 439 -4.41 10.90 -3.58
CA MET A 439 -5.85 10.79 -3.33
C MET A 439 -6.68 11.86 -4.05
N VAL A 440 -6.08 13.01 -4.38
CA VAL A 440 -6.72 14.05 -5.20
C VAL A 440 -6.88 13.57 -6.64
N ASP A 441 -5.84 12.95 -7.20
CA ASP A 441 -5.87 12.38 -8.55
C ASP A 441 -6.81 11.17 -8.64
N THR A 442 -6.84 10.31 -7.61
CA THR A 442 -7.82 9.23 -7.49
C THR A 442 -9.25 9.75 -7.49
N ALA A 443 -9.55 10.79 -6.71
CA ALA A 443 -10.86 11.43 -6.70
C ALA A 443 -11.22 12.03 -8.07
N LYS A 444 -10.25 12.66 -8.75
CA LYS A 444 -10.40 13.17 -10.11
C LYS A 444 -10.73 12.04 -11.10
N PHE A 445 -9.98 10.94 -11.07
CA PHE A 445 -10.16 9.79 -11.97
C PHE A 445 -11.56 9.17 -11.83
N PHE A 446 -12.01 8.92 -10.60
CA PHE A 446 -13.35 8.37 -10.38
C PHE A 446 -14.47 9.38 -10.71
N MET A 447 -14.25 10.67 -10.44
CA MET A 447 -15.21 11.69 -10.84
C MET A 447 -15.31 11.84 -12.37
N GLU A 448 -14.20 11.68 -13.09
CA GLU A 448 -14.15 11.65 -14.56
C GLU A 448 -15.00 10.48 -15.09
N PHE A 449 -14.77 9.28 -14.58
CA PHE A 449 -15.59 8.10 -14.91
C PHE A 449 -17.09 8.34 -14.63
N CYS A 450 -17.45 8.80 -13.43
CA CYS A 450 -18.85 9.05 -13.09
C CYS A 450 -19.51 10.13 -13.97
N GLN A 451 -18.74 11.11 -14.44
CA GLN A 451 -19.23 12.16 -15.33
C GLN A 451 -19.44 11.63 -16.76
N GLU A 452 -18.50 10.83 -17.28
CA GLU A 452 -18.60 10.18 -18.59
C GLU A 452 -19.79 9.21 -18.66
N GLU A 453 -20.03 8.47 -17.57
CA GLU A 453 -21.12 7.49 -17.47
C GLU A 453 -22.48 8.08 -17.07
N SER A 454 -22.58 9.41 -16.96
CA SER A 454 -23.85 10.07 -16.67
C SER A 454 -24.84 9.88 -17.82
N CYS A 455 -26.04 9.37 -17.54
CA CYS A 455 -27.11 9.32 -18.54
C CYS A 455 -27.60 10.71 -19.00
N GLY A 456 -27.19 11.79 -18.31
CA GLY A 456 -27.53 13.17 -18.66
C GLY A 456 -28.94 13.64 -18.28
N LYS A 457 -29.72 12.82 -17.58
CA LYS A 457 -31.14 13.10 -17.27
C LYS A 457 -31.37 14.14 -16.17
N CYS A 458 -30.63 14.08 -15.07
CA CYS A 458 -30.79 15.02 -13.95
C CYS A 458 -29.64 16.03 -13.91
N THR A 459 -29.99 17.32 -13.77
CA THR A 459 -29.03 18.43 -13.65
C THR A 459 -27.94 18.22 -12.60
N PRO A 460 -28.22 17.78 -11.35
CA PRO A 460 -27.17 17.58 -10.35
C PRO A 460 -26.10 16.58 -10.80
N CYS A 461 -26.49 15.45 -11.38
CA CYS A 461 -25.52 14.48 -11.89
C CYS A 461 -24.81 15.01 -13.14
N ARG A 462 -25.52 15.61 -14.10
CA ARG A 462 -24.94 16.03 -15.40
C ARG A 462 -23.99 17.22 -15.25
N GLU A 463 -24.42 18.27 -14.55
CA GLU A 463 -23.66 19.52 -14.42
C GLU A 463 -22.86 19.57 -13.12
N GLY A 464 -23.41 19.05 -12.02
CA GLY A 464 -22.75 19.09 -10.71
C GLY A 464 -21.44 18.30 -10.69
N THR A 465 -21.45 17.06 -11.18
CA THR A 465 -20.22 16.23 -11.27
C THR A 465 -19.17 16.87 -12.19
N LYS A 466 -19.61 17.51 -13.29
CA LYS A 466 -18.72 18.28 -14.17
C LYS A 466 -18.03 19.42 -13.43
N ARG A 467 -18.75 20.19 -12.60
CA ARG A 467 -18.14 21.26 -11.78
C ARG A 467 -17.14 20.71 -10.77
N MET A 468 -17.45 19.59 -10.12
CA MET A 468 -16.50 18.91 -9.23
C MET A 468 -15.23 18.49 -9.98
N LEU A 469 -15.38 17.89 -11.16
CA LEU A 469 -14.26 17.46 -12.00
C LEU A 469 -13.37 18.63 -12.43
N GLU A 470 -13.96 19.76 -12.82
CA GLU A 470 -13.23 20.99 -13.17
C GLU A 470 -12.37 21.50 -12.01
N ILE A 471 -12.90 21.49 -10.78
CA ILE A 471 -12.15 21.88 -9.58
C ILE A 471 -11.01 20.89 -9.31
N LEU A 472 -11.26 19.58 -9.38
CA LEU A 472 -10.24 18.56 -9.15
C LEU A 472 -9.11 18.64 -10.20
N LYS A 473 -9.45 18.83 -11.49
CA LYS A 473 -8.47 19.08 -12.56
C LYS A 473 -7.62 20.30 -12.26
N ARG A 474 -8.23 21.39 -11.82
CA ARG A 474 -7.53 22.63 -11.41
C ARG A 474 -6.55 22.38 -10.27
N ILE A 475 -6.97 21.66 -9.22
CA ILE A 475 -6.09 21.32 -8.09
C ILE A 475 -4.91 20.46 -8.54
N CYS A 476 -5.13 19.42 -9.34
CA CYS A 476 -4.08 18.56 -9.89
C CYS A 476 -3.10 19.32 -10.81
N ASN A 477 -3.54 20.39 -11.46
CA ASN A 477 -2.70 21.23 -12.32
C ASN A 477 -1.94 22.32 -11.55
N GLY A 478 -2.07 22.39 -10.23
CA GLY A 478 -1.44 23.44 -9.41
C GLY A 478 -2.17 24.78 -9.39
N GLU A 479 -3.34 24.84 -10.01
CA GLU A 479 -4.16 26.04 -10.12
C GLU A 479 -5.24 26.11 -9.02
N GLY A 480 -5.20 25.19 -8.03
CA GLY A 480 -6.14 25.13 -6.92
C GLY A 480 -6.18 26.45 -6.11
N ARG A 481 -7.36 26.76 -5.57
CA ARG A 481 -7.68 28.03 -4.89
C ARG A 481 -8.15 27.78 -3.46
N ASP A 482 -7.99 28.80 -2.62
CA ASP A 482 -8.61 28.83 -1.29
C ASP A 482 -10.14 28.72 -1.43
N GLY A 483 -10.78 27.91 -0.57
CA GLY A 483 -12.22 27.60 -0.64
C GLY A 483 -12.62 26.46 -1.59
N ASP A 484 -11.68 25.90 -2.39
CA ASP A 484 -12.01 24.82 -3.34
C ASP A 484 -12.46 23.53 -2.63
N ILE A 485 -11.93 23.24 -1.44
CA ILE A 485 -12.29 22.05 -0.66
C ILE A 485 -13.74 22.17 -0.18
N GLU A 486 -14.07 23.31 0.42
CA GLU A 486 -15.39 23.60 0.96
C GLU A 486 -16.45 23.60 -0.15
N LEU A 487 -16.13 24.19 -1.31
CA LEU A 487 -17.01 24.16 -2.47
C LEU A 487 -17.26 22.73 -3.01
N LEU A 488 -16.25 21.86 -2.98
CA LEU A 488 -16.42 20.45 -3.34
C LEU A 488 -17.36 19.73 -2.37
N GLU A 489 -17.26 20.00 -1.07
CA GLU A 489 -18.13 19.43 -0.03
C GLU A 489 -19.59 19.89 -0.21
N ASP A 490 -19.81 21.19 -0.47
CA ASP A 490 -21.14 21.76 -0.71
C ASP A 490 -21.79 21.18 -1.98
N LEU A 491 -21.05 21.13 -3.09
CA LEU A 491 -21.54 20.54 -4.34
C LEU A 491 -21.87 19.05 -4.16
N ALA A 492 -21.02 18.33 -3.43
CA ALA A 492 -21.21 16.90 -3.17
C ALA A 492 -22.51 16.63 -2.40
N ALA A 493 -22.81 17.42 -1.36
CA ALA A 493 -24.05 17.29 -0.60
C ALA A 493 -25.29 17.53 -1.48
N ILE A 494 -25.29 18.61 -2.28
CA ILE A 494 -26.39 18.94 -3.19
C ILE A 494 -26.63 17.81 -4.19
N ILE A 495 -25.57 17.28 -4.82
CA ILE A 495 -25.69 16.22 -5.82
C ILE A 495 -26.28 14.95 -5.20
N LYS A 496 -25.79 14.58 -4.01
CA LYS A 496 -26.23 13.39 -3.28
C LYS A 496 -27.72 13.44 -2.95
N ASP A 497 -28.21 14.60 -2.50
CA ASP A 497 -29.61 14.75 -2.07
C ASP A 497 -30.59 14.93 -3.23
N SER A 498 -30.13 15.40 -4.39
CA SER A 498 -31.01 15.76 -5.53
C SER A 498 -30.91 14.84 -6.76
N ALA A 499 -29.95 13.92 -6.79
CA ALA A 499 -29.82 12.98 -7.90
C ALA A 499 -30.93 11.91 -7.93
N LEU A 500 -31.39 11.59 -9.15
CA LEU A 500 -32.52 10.67 -9.37
C LEU A 500 -32.20 9.19 -9.09
N CYS A 501 -30.94 8.78 -9.30
CA CYS A 501 -30.53 7.38 -9.27
C CYS A 501 -29.25 7.19 -8.45
N GLY A 502 -28.93 5.92 -8.14
CA GLY A 502 -27.79 5.54 -7.31
C GLY A 502 -26.47 6.15 -7.77
N LEU A 503 -26.15 6.07 -9.08
CA LEU A 503 -24.90 6.64 -9.62
C LEU A 503 -24.73 8.12 -9.26
N GLY A 504 -25.76 8.95 -9.48
CA GLY A 504 -25.66 10.37 -9.13
C GLY A 504 -25.60 10.60 -7.61
N GLN A 505 -26.31 9.79 -6.82
CA GLN A 505 -26.32 9.90 -5.36
C GLN A 505 -24.98 9.51 -4.72
N THR A 506 -24.24 8.59 -5.35
CA THR A 506 -22.97 8.06 -4.83
C THR A 506 -21.74 8.64 -5.53
N ALA A 507 -21.87 9.24 -6.72
CA ALA A 507 -20.75 9.84 -7.46
C ALA A 507 -19.86 10.80 -6.64
N PRO A 508 -20.38 11.55 -5.64
CA PRO A 508 -19.53 12.39 -4.79
C PRO A 508 -18.74 11.64 -3.69
N ASN A 509 -19.05 10.39 -3.38
CA ASN A 509 -18.39 9.61 -2.33
C ASN A 509 -16.86 9.51 -2.45
N PRO A 510 -16.24 9.27 -3.64
CA PRO A 510 -14.78 9.24 -3.74
C PRO A 510 -14.18 10.58 -3.30
N VAL A 511 -14.80 11.71 -3.67
CA VAL A 511 -14.32 13.05 -3.28
C VAL A 511 -14.52 13.31 -1.78
N LEU A 512 -15.70 13.00 -1.24
CA LEU A 512 -16.00 13.22 0.17
C LEU A 512 -15.10 12.36 1.08
N SER A 513 -14.89 11.09 0.72
CA SER A 513 -14.05 10.19 1.51
C SER A 513 -12.57 10.60 1.44
N THR A 514 -12.06 11.01 0.28
CA THR A 514 -10.67 11.48 0.18
C THR A 514 -10.46 12.81 0.89
N ILE A 515 -11.42 13.74 0.86
CA ILE A 515 -11.34 14.98 1.68
C ILE A 515 -11.34 14.61 3.17
N ARG A 516 -12.27 13.75 3.62
CA ARG A 516 -12.39 13.34 5.02
C ARG A 516 -11.10 12.75 5.60
N TYR A 517 -10.45 11.85 4.87
CA TYR A 517 -9.31 11.09 5.37
C TYR A 517 -7.95 11.64 4.94
N PHE A 518 -7.90 12.36 3.81
CA PHE A 518 -6.66 12.82 3.17
C PHE A 518 -6.70 14.31 2.82
N ARG A 519 -7.44 15.13 3.58
CA ARG A 519 -7.50 16.60 3.42
C ARG A 519 -6.14 17.25 3.23
N HIS A 520 -5.15 16.80 3.99
CA HIS A 520 -3.78 17.32 3.94
C HIS A 520 -3.15 17.21 2.54
N GLU A 521 -3.54 16.25 1.71
CA GLU A 521 -3.08 16.19 0.31
C GLU A 521 -3.71 17.28 -0.55
N TYR A 522 -5.00 17.59 -0.36
CA TYR A 522 -5.64 18.72 -1.03
C TYR A 522 -4.98 20.03 -0.62
N GLU A 523 -4.73 20.21 0.68
CA GLU A 523 -4.02 21.39 1.20
C GLU A 523 -2.61 21.52 0.60
N ALA A 524 -1.86 20.42 0.48
CA ALA A 524 -0.54 20.43 -0.16
C ALA A 524 -0.60 20.82 -1.65
N HIS A 525 -1.62 20.39 -2.39
CA HIS A 525 -1.79 20.77 -3.80
C HIS A 525 -2.18 22.25 -3.93
N ILE A 526 -3.07 22.74 -3.06
CA ILE A 526 -3.62 24.10 -3.14
C ILE A 526 -2.61 25.13 -2.65
N TYR A 527 -2.03 24.93 -1.46
CA TYR A 527 -1.19 25.92 -0.78
C TYR A 527 0.29 25.72 -1.03
N ASP A 528 0.78 24.48 -0.92
CA ASP A 528 2.22 24.19 -1.07
C ASP A 528 2.64 24.00 -2.53
N LYS A 529 1.67 23.92 -3.44
CA LYS A 529 1.86 23.57 -4.86
C LYS A 529 2.70 22.31 -5.01
N LYS A 530 2.39 21.28 -4.21
CA LYS A 530 3.10 20.00 -4.17
C LYS A 530 2.13 18.82 -4.23
N CYS A 531 2.53 17.76 -4.93
CA CYS A 531 1.86 16.48 -4.89
C CYS A 531 2.67 15.48 -4.05
N PRO A 532 2.32 15.17 -2.79
CA PRO A 532 3.12 14.28 -1.94
C PRO A 532 3.38 12.90 -2.56
N ALA A 533 2.41 12.39 -3.32
CA ALA A 533 2.51 11.10 -4.01
C ALA A 533 3.34 11.13 -5.31
N VAL A 534 3.66 12.32 -5.84
CA VAL A 534 4.49 12.52 -7.05
C VAL A 534 3.81 12.04 -8.33
N VAL A 535 2.48 12.23 -8.40
CA VAL A 535 1.64 11.82 -9.54
C VAL A 535 1.32 13.01 -10.45
N CYS A 536 0.87 14.13 -9.87
CA CYS A 536 0.48 15.33 -10.59
C CYS A 536 1.71 16.09 -11.13
N SER A 537 2.12 15.79 -12.37
CA SER A 537 3.38 16.27 -12.97
C SER A 537 3.53 17.79 -13.05
N LYS A 538 2.44 18.55 -13.11
CA LYS A 538 2.48 20.03 -13.13
C LYS A 538 2.93 20.64 -11.79
N LEU A 539 3.01 19.85 -10.72
CA LEU A 539 3.41 20.30 -9.39
C LEU A 539 4.88 20.04 -9.06
N PHE A 540 5.68 19.51 -9.99
CA PHE A 540 7.10 19.27 -9.77
C PHE A 540 7.91 19.18 -11.07
N LYS A 541 9.20 19.56 -11.01
CA LYS A 541 10.14 19.44 -12.14
C LYS A 541 10.53 17.99 -12.43
N SER A 542 10.87 17.22 -11.39
CA SER A 542 11.20 15.80 -11.54
C SER A 542 10.85 14.99 -10.29
N PRO A 543 10.51 13.69 -10.41
CA PRO A 543 10.09 12.90 -9.25
C PRO A 543 11.16 12.76 -8.17
N CYS A 544 12.42 12.62 -8.57
CA CYS A 544 13.55 12.42 -7.67
C CYS A 544 13.91 13.71 -6.90
N GLN A 545 13.78 14.89 -7.52
CA GLN A 545 13.92 16.16 -6.83
C GLN A 545 12.80 16.35 -5.82
N HIS A 546 11.55 16.16 -6.25
CA HIS A 546 10.37 16.39 -5.42
C HIS A 546 10.29 15.46 -4.20
N ALA A 547 10.67 14.19 -4.37
CA ALA A 547 10.73 13.24 -3.27
C ALA A 547 11.89 13.50 -2.29
N CYS A 548 12.86 14.34 -2.65
CA CYS A 548 13.97 14.68 -1.77
C CYS A 548 13.51 15.74 -0.76
N PRO A 549 13.66 15.54 0.57
CA PRO A 549 13.25 16.53 1.57
C PRO A 549 13.90 17.91 1.41
N ILE A 550 15.07 17.96 0.76
CA ILE A 550 15.85 19.18 0.48
C ILE A 550 15.89 19.51 -1.01
N GLU A 551 15.03 18.89 -1.83
CA GLU A 551 14.84 19.24 -3.25
C GLU A 551 16.13 19.29 -4.10
N MET A 552 17.07 18.38 -3.84
CA MET A 552 18.31 18.31 -4.63
C MET A 552 18.00 18.12 -6.12
N ASP A 553 18.67 18.89 -6.99
CA ASP A 553 18.54 18.77 -8.45
C ASP A 553 19.28 17.53 -8.97
N VAL A 554 18.67 16.37 -8.74
CA VAL A 554 19.19 15.05 -9.13
C VAL A 554 19.49 14.96 -10.62
N PRO A 555 18.58 15.32 -11.53
CA PRO A 555 18.84 15.19 -12.95
C PRO A 555 20.07 15.99 -13.40
N SER A 556 20.25 17.21 -12.86
CA SER A 556 21.36 18.07 -13.25
C SER A 556 22.72 17.51 -12.84
N TYR A 557 22.89 17.06 -11.59
CA TYR A 557 24.18 16.50 -11.19
C TYR A 557 24.44 15.12 -11.81
N MET A 558 23.39 14.35 -12.16
CA MET A 558 23.55 13.12 -12.94
C MET A 558 24.09 13.42 -14.34
N ALA A 559 23.53 14.42 -15.03
CA ALA A 559 24.02 14.86 -16.34
C ALA A 559 25.48 15.36 -16.28
N LEU A 560 25.84 16.09 -15.22
CA LEU A 560 27.21 16.54 -15.01
C LEU A 560 28.19 15.39 -14.72
N VAL A 561 27.76 14.33 -14.02
CA VAL A 561 28.55 13.10 -13.86
C VAL A 561 28.73 12.37 -15.19
N ARG A 562 27.67 12.26 -16.02
CA ARG A 562 27.73 11.71 -17.39
C ARG A 562 28.78 12.46 -18.21
N ALA A 563 28.81 13.79 -18.12
CA ALA A 563 29.78 14.65 -18.77
C ALA A 563 31.15 14.77 -18.07
N ASN A 564 31.41 14.00 -17.00
CA ASN A 564 32.66 14.02 -16.21
C ASN A 564 33.02 15.42 -15.62
N ARG A 565 32.01 16.25 -15.33
CA ARG A 565 32.11 17.58 -14.71
C ARG A 565 31.82 17.54 -13.21
N LEU A 566 32.66 16.81 -12.45
CA LEU A 566 32.40 16.51 -11.04
C LEU A 566 32.39 17.74 -10.11
N THR A 567 33.21 18.75 -10.37
CA THR A 567 33.21 19.98 -9.56
C THR A 567 31.90 20.74 -9.72
N ASP A 568 31.35 20.80 -10.93
CA ASP A 568 30.05 21.43 -11.19
C ASP A 568 28.92 20.62 -10.54
N ALA A 569 28.99 19.29 -10.64
CA ALA A 569 28.04 18.40 -9.96
C ALA A 569 28.06 18.64 -8.44
N PHE A 570 29.25 18.83 -7.85
CA PHE A 570 29.40 19.15 -6.42
C PHE A 570 28.78 20.49 -6.05
N LYS A 571 29.00 21.54 -6.86
CA LYS A 571 28.36 22.85 -6.67
C LYS A 571 26.83 22.75 -6.71
N VAL A 572 26.28 22.02 -7.69
CA VAL A 572 24.83 21.79 -7.79
C VAL A 572 24.29 21.11 -6.52
N MET A 573 24.97 20.09 -6.00
CA MET A 573 24.56 19.43 -4.75
C MET A 573 24.59 20.38 -3.55
N LYS A 574 25.61 21.25 -3.45
CA LYS A 574 25.79 22.18 -2.31
C LYS A 574 24.72 23.27 -2.23
N ARG A 575 23.94 23.51 -3.28
CA ARG A 575 22.84 24.50 -3.29
C ARG A 575 21.77 24.23 -2.23
N THR A 576 21.49 22.97 -1.97
CA THR A 576 20.49 22.55 -0.97
C THR A 576 20.99 21.51 0.02
N ASN A 577 22.19 20.95 -0.18
CA ASN A 577 22.76 19.98 0.74
C ASN A 577 24.07 20.50 1.34
N PRO A 578 24.09 20.92 2.62
CA PRO A 578 25.32 21.30 3.30
C PRO A 578 26.29 20.13 3.47
N PHE A 579 25.79 18.89 3.49
CA PHE A 579 26.55 17.67 3.78
C PHE A 579 26.46 16.59 2.66
N PRO A 580 26.93 16.85 1.43
CA PRO A 580 26.88 15.86 0.34
C PRO A 580 27.57 14.52 0.66
N GLY A 581 28.74 14.55 1.31
CA GLY A 581 29.54 13.39 1.69
C GLY A 581 28.86 12.53 2.76
N VAL A 582 28.25 13.16 3.77
CA VAL A 582 27.42 12.46 4.77
C VAL A 582 26.20 11.85 4.10
N CYS A 583 25.43 12.63 3.35
CA CYS A 583 24.23 12.15 2.67
C CYS A 583 24.53 11.10 1.60
N GLY A 584 25.74 11.04 1.04
CA GLY A 584 26.16 9.97 0.14
C GLY A 584 26.26 8.60 0.82
N ARG A 585 26.41 8.57 2.14
CA ARG A 585 26.62 7.36 2.95
C ARG A 585 25.38 6.92 3.73
N VAL A 586 24.59 7.87 4.25
CA VAL A 586 23.49 7.58 5.18
C VAL A 586 22.14 8.14 4.77
N CYS A 587 21.99 8.59 3.51
CA CYS A 587 20.67 9.00 3.05
C CYS A 587 19.76 7.78 2.87
N PRO A 588 18.50 7.83 3.35
CA PRO A 588 17.50 6.80 3.09
C PRO A 588 17.07 6.67 1.62
N GLN A 589 17.48 7.62 0.77
CA GLN A 589 17.21 7.64 -0.66
C GLN A 589 15.72 7.79 -1.04
N PHE A 590 14.96 8.69 -0.38
CA PHE A 590 13.55 8.98 -0.75
C PHE A 590 13.31 9.18 -2.27
N CYS A 591 14.30 9.79 -2.94
CA CYS A 591 14.32 10.01 -4.38
C CYS A 591 14.30 8.73 -5.24
N THR A 592 14.81 7.59 -4.74
CA THR A 592 14.82 6.32 -5.48
C THR A 592 13.45 5.65 -5.46
N ASN A 593 12.67 5.85 -4.41
CA ASN A 593 11.33 5.27 -4.28
C ASN A 593 10.37 5.78 -5.36
N LYS A 594 10.58 7.00 -5.86
CA LYS A 594 9.77 7.64 -6.91
C LYS A 594 10.47 7.71 -8.26
N CYS A 595 11.60 7.02 -8.43
CA CYS A 595 12.37 7.07 -9.67
C CYS A 595 11.65 6.30 -10.78
N ARG A 596 11.27 6.97 -11.88
CA ARG A 596 10.60 6.33 -13.03
C ARG A 596 11.39 5.17 -13.64
N ARG A 597 12.72 5.17 -13.52
CA ARG A 597 13.57 4.06 -13.98
C ARG A 597 13.22 2.73 -13.31
N GLY A 598 12.76 2.75 -12.07
CA GLY A 598 12.32 1.55 -11.35
C GLY A 598 11.03 0.91 -11.87
N GLN A 599 10.33 1.54 -12.83
CA GLN A 599 9.21 0.91 -13.55
C GLN A 599 9.67 0.10 -14.76
N LEU A 600 10.92 0.29 -15.19
CA LEU A 600 11.55 -0.43 -16.29
C LEU A 600 12.50 -1.51 -15.74
N ASP A 601 13.48 -1.11 -14.92
CA ASP A 601 14.41 -2.03 -14.26
C ASP A 601 14.61 -1.67 -12.78
N GLU A 602 15.82 -1.31 -12.34
CA GLU A 602 16.10 -0.87 -10.96
C GLU A 602 16.14 0.66 -10.87
N PRO A 603 15.72 1.27 -9.76
CA PRO A 603 15.88 2.71 -9.57
C PRO A 603 17.37 3.11 -9.60
N MET A 604 17.63 4.38 -9.90
CA MET A 604 18.98 4.96 -9.91
C MET A 604 19.67 4.83 -8.55
N ALA A 605 20.97 4.57 -8.50
CA ALA A 605 21.77 4.59 -7.28
C ALA A 605 22.16 6.02 -6.84
N ILE A 606 21.14 6.82 -6.53
CA ILE A 606 21.30 8.28 -6.36
C ILE A 606 22.26 8.64 -5.22
N ALA A 607 22.15 8.01 -4.05
CA ALA A 607 23.07 8.30 -2.94
C ALA A 607 24.51 7.86 -3.24
N TRP A 608 24.71 6.76 -3.96
CA TRP A 608 26.05 6.28 -4.31
C TRP A 608 26.73 7.16 -5.34
N ILE A 609 25.98 7.76 -6.28
CA ILE A 609 26.50 8.80 -7.17
C ILE A 609 26.83 10.08 -6.42
N LYS A 610 25.96 10.51 -5.50
CA LYS A 610 26.23 11.64 -4.60
C LYS A 610 27.53 11.44 -3.83
N ARG A 611 27.74 10.24 -3.27
CA ARG A 611 29.00 9.86 -2.62
C ARG A 611 30.17 9.93 -3.58
N TYR A 612 30.05 9.33 -4.76
CA TYR A 612 31.12 9.36 -5.77
C TYR A 612 31.54 10.79 -6.11
N ILE A 613 30.58 11.71 -6.28
CA ILE A 613 30.88 13.12 -6.51
C ILE A 613 31.59 13.72 -5.29
N ALA A 614 31.06 13.53 -4.08
CA ALA A 614 31.63 14.10 -2.86
C ALA A 614 33.06 13.61 -2.58
N ASP A 615 33.35 12.34 -2.85
CA ASP A 615 34.65 11.71 -2.60
C ASP A 615 35.71 12.08 -3.67
N ASN A 616 35.30 12.46 -4.90
CA ASN A 616 36.22 12.63 -6.04
C ASN A 616 36.26 14.04 -6.66
N ALA A 617 35.27 14.90 -6.38
CA ALA A 617 35.24 16.25 -6.93
C ALA A 617 36.29 17.16 -6.27
N LYS A 618 36.89 18.06 -7.07
CA LYS A 618 37.66 19.16 -6.50
C LYS A 618 36.70 20.11 -5.77
N ARG A 619 36.84 20.22 -4.45
CA ARG A 619 36.01 21.09 -3.62
C ARG A 619 36.33 22.57 -3.91
N PRO A 620 35.30 23.42 -4.13
CA PRO A 620 35.51 24.85 -4.31
C PRO A 620 36.05 25.48 -3.03
N LYS A 621 36.80 26.58 -3.18
CA LYS A 621 37.22 27.40 -2.04
C LYS A 621 35.97 28.05 -1.43
N ILE A 622 35.91 28.06 -0.10
CA ILE A 622 34.83 28.72 0.65
C ILE A 622 35.39 30.02 1.20
N ASP A 623 34.78 31.12 0.80
CA ASP A 623 35.12 32.45 1.29
C ASP A 623 34.25 32.81 2.49
N GLN A 624 34.83 33.56 3.43
CA GLN A 624 34.12 34.02 4.61
C GLN A 624 33.03 35.01 4.21
N VAL A 625 31.82 34.82 4.75
CA VAL A 625 30.68 35.70 4.51
C VAL A 625 30.80 36.91 5.45
N PRO A 626 30.73 38.15 4.95
CA PRO A 626 30.77 39.33 5.80
C PRO A 626 29.49 39.43 6.65
N VAL A 627 29.66 39.77 7.92
CA VAL A 627 28.53 40.11 8.81
C VAL A 627 28.00 41.47 8.42
N THR A 628 26.83 41.50 7.78
CA THR A 628 26.15 42.73 7.33
C THR A 628 24.94 43.08 8.19
N ARG A 629 24.52 42.18 9.08
CA ARG A 629 23.33 42.34 9.93
C ARG A 629 23.72 42.55 11.39
N LYS A 630 22.92 43.37 12.09
CA LYS A 630 23.18 43.73 13.50
C LYS A 630 22.75 42.64 14.48
N GLN A 631 21.70 41.90 14.14
CA GLN A 631 21.13 40.86 14.97
C GLN A 631 22.09 39.67 15.11
N LYS A 632 22.20 39.14 16.32
CA LYS A 632 22.99 37.98 16.68
C LYS A 632 22.09 36.79 16.94
N ILE A 633 22.46 35.63 16.41
CA ILE A 633 21.67 34.41 16.51
C ILE A 633 22.46 33.33 17.23
N ALA A 634 21.85 32.73 18.25
CA ALA A 634 22.37 31.54 18.91
C ALA A 634 21.67 30.29 18.40
N VAL A 635 22.44 29.24 18.12
CA VAL A 635 21.91 27.91 17.78
C VAL A 635 22.37 26.92 18.83
N ILE A 636 21.44 26.25 19.51
CA ILE A 636 21.74 25.24 20.54
C ILE A 636 21.67 23.86 19.88
N GLY A 637 22.82 23.21 19.72
CA GLY A 637 23.00 21.91 19.09
C GLY A 637 23.75 22.00 17.76
N GLY A 638 24.92 21.35 17.69
CA GLY A 638 25.77 21.29 16.50
C GLY A 638 25.43 20.12 15.57
N GLY A 639 24.17 19.69 15.53
CA GLY A 639 23.69 18.62 14.63
C GLY A 639 23.37 19.10 13.21
N PRO A 640 22.93 18.21 12.31
CA PRO A 640 22.65 18.54 10.91
C PRO A 640 21.63 19.69 10.76
N ALA A 641 20.56 19.70 11.55
CA ALA A 641 19.56 20.78 11.52
C ALA A 641 20.14 22.13 11.96
N GLY A 642 20.81 22.16 13.12
CA GLY A 642 21.39 23.38 13.69
C GLY A 642 22.49 23.97 12.82
N LEU A 643 23.39 23.13 12.31
CA LEU A 643 24.46 23.55 11.40
C LEU A 643 23.91 24.06 10.06
N THR A 644 22.87 23.43 9.52
CA THR A 644 22.21 23.91 8.30
C THR A 644 21.57 25.27 8.52
N ALA A 645 20.81 25.44 9.62
CA ALA A 645 20.22 26.73 9.97
C ALA A 645 21.30 27.81 10.14
N ALA A 646 22.40 27.47 10.80
CA ALA A 646 23.53 28.38 11.00
C ALA A 646 24.20 28.78 9.67
N GLN A 647 24.41 27.82 8.76
CA GLN A 647 24.95 28.07 7.43
C GLN A 647 24.07 29.07 6.66
N ASP A 648 22.77 28.80 6.58
CA ASP A 648 21.84 29.61 5.79
C ASP A 648 21.66 31.02 6.37
N LEU A 649 21.64 31.17 7.69
CA LEU A 649 21.59 32.47 8.34
C LEU A 649 22.92 33.23 8.17
N CYS A 650 24.06 32.54 8.24
CA CYS A 650 25.36 33.14 7.95
C CYS A 650 25.43 33.67 6.51
N LEU A 651 24.96 32.91 5.53
CA LEU A 651 24.86 33.33 4.11
C LEU A 651 23.94 34.55 3.90
N ARG A 652 22.99 34.80 4.82
CA ARG A 652 22.13 35.99 4.85
C ARG A 652 22.76 37.19 5.57
N GLY A 653 23.99 37.05 6.05
CA GLY A 653 24.79 38.10 6.67
C GLY A 653 24.66 38.22 8.19
N TYR A 654 24.02 37.27 8.86
CA TYR A 654 23.89 37.25 10.32
C TYR A 654 25.16 36.74 11.00
N LYS A 655 25.45 37.27 12.20
CA LYS A 655 26.43 36.66 13.10
C LYS A 655 25.78 35.50 13.84
N VAL A 656 26.26 34.28 13.60
CA VAL A 656 25.69 33.07 14.19
C VAL A 656 26.72 32.35 15.07
N THR A 657 26.31 32.00 16.29
CA THR A 657 27.11 31.18 17.21
C THR A 657 26.36 29.88 17.53
N VAL A 658 26.98 28.74 17.24
CA VAL A 658 26.48 27.40 17.54
C VAL A 658 27.09 26.91 18.85
N PHE A 659 26.26 26.46 19.78
CA PHE A 659 26.66 25.88 21.06
C PHE A 659 26.49 24.36 21.01
N GLU A 660 27.59 23.63 21.16
CA GLU A 660 27.65 22.17 21.12
C GLU A 660 28.17 21.64 22.46
N GLU A 661 27.40 20.74 23.08
CA GLU A 661 27.74 20.15 24.38
C GLU A 661 28.96 19.23 24.29
N LEU A 662 29.11 18.51 23.17
CA LEU A 662 30.16 17.51 22.99
C LEU A 662 31.44 18.12 22.40
N PRO A 663 32.58 17.38 22.40
CA PRO A 663 33.87 17.93 21.99
C PRO A 663 33.97 18.33 20.52
N TYR A 664 33.05 17.89 19.67
CA TYR A 664 33.02 18.20 18.25
C TYR A 664 31.59 18.35 17.75
N ALA A 665 31.39 19.22 16.76
CA ALA A 665 30.11 19.35 16.09
C ALA A 665 29.83 18.15 15.15
N GLY A 666 28.59 18.06 14.70
CA GLY A 666 28.03 16.96 13.91
C GLY A 666 26.85 16.27 14.60
N GLY A 667 26.62 16.47 15.90
CA GLY A 667 25.48 15.91 16.62
C GLY A 667 25.22 14.43 16.34
N MET A 668 23.96 14.04 16.10
CA MET A 668 23.59 12.63 15.91
C MET A 668 24.27 11.95 14.71
N MET A 669 24.58 12.65 13.61
CA MET A 669 25.32 12.01 12.49
C MET A 669 26.76 11.63 12.88
N ARG A 670 27.34 12.28 13.89
CA ARG A 670 28.66 11.93 14.44
C ARG A 670 28.56 10.93 15.58
N TYR A 671 27.60 11.10 16.48
CA TYR A 671 27.58 10.35 17.74
C TYR A 671 26.68 9.12 17.73
N ALA A 672 25.66 9.06 16.87
CA ALA A 672 24.75 7.91 16.80
C ALA A 672 25.07 6.97 15.62
N ILE A 673 25.73 7.44 14.56
CA ILE A 673 26.08 6.60 13.41
C ILE A 673 27.51 6.06 13.58
N PRO A 674 27.72 4.73 13.53
CA PRO A 674 29.05 4.13 13.65
C PRO A 674 30.04 4.57 12.56
N GLU A 675 31.33 4.60 12.91
CA GLU A 675 32.40 5.05 12.00
C GLU A 675 32.52 4.24 10.71
N TYR A 676 32.19 2.94 10.74
CA TYR A 676 32.21 2.08 9.56
C TYR A 676 31.17 2.45 8.49
N ARG A 677 30.20 3.32 8.83
CA ARG A 677 29.24 3.94 7.90
C ARG A 677 29.49 5.43 7.73
N MET A 678 29.98 6.09 8.79
CA MET A 678 30.18 7.53 8.82
C MET A 678 31.58 7.89 9.33
N PRO A 679 32.57 7.93 8.43
CA PRO A 679 33.93 8.35 8.75
C PRO A 679 33.95 9.77 9.36
N ARG A 680 34.78 9.96 10.40
CA ARG A 680 34.79 11.20 11.20
C ARG A 680 35.43 12.37 10.47
N ASP A 681 36.42 12.08 9.62
CA ASP A 681 37.07 13.03 8.74
C ASP A 681 36.09 13.65 7.73
N ILE A 682 35.17 12.86 7.18
CA ILE A 682 34.11 13.37 6.28
C ILE A 682 33.20 14.36 7.00
N VAL A 683 32.76 14.02 8.22
CA VAL A 683 31.94 14.93 9.03
C VAL A 683 32.70 16.22 9.37
N GLU A 684 33.95 16.11 9.83
CA GLU A 684 34.77 17.28 10.18
C GLU A 684 35.05 18.16 8.96
N GLN A 685 35.27 17.58 7.79
CA GLN A 685 35.49 18.34 6.56
C GLN A 685 34.27 19.19 6.19
N GLU A 686 33.05 18.63 6.26
CA GLU A 686 31.82 19.36 5.92
C GLU A 686 31.36 20.33 7.02
N VAL A 687 31.65 20.03 8.30
CA VAL A 687 31.52 21.01 9.39
C VAL A 687 32.53 22.15 9.21
N GLY A 688 33.74 21.84 8.76
CA GLY A 688 34.80 22.79 8.45
C GLY A 688 34.39 23.78 7.36
N ASP A 689 33.67 23.32 6.33
CA ASP A 689 33.07 24.18 5.30
C ASP A 689 32.14 25.24 5.91
N ILE A 690 31.30 24.86 6.88
CA ILE A 690 30.36 25.77 7.55
C ILE A 690 31.12 26.76 8.45
N ARG A 691 32.17 26.29 9.13
CA ARG A 691 33.07 27.16 9.91
C ARG A 691 33.78 28.19 9.02
N ALA A 692 34.22 27.78 7.82
CA ALA A 692 34.90 28.65 6.86
C ALA A 692 34.02 29.80 6.35
N LEU A 693 32.68 29.63 6.31
CA LEU A 693 31.74 30.70 5.99
C LEU A 693 31.69 31.81 7.07
N GLY A 694 32.16 31.53 8.29
CA GLY A 694 32.14 32.49 9.40
C GLY A 694 31.21 32.13 10.56
N VAL A 695 30.63 30.92 10.56
CA VAL A 695 29.86 30.42 11.71
C VAL A 695 30.81 30.11 12.88
N GLU A 696 30.54 30.70 14.04
CA GLU A 696 31.29 30.42 15.27
C GLU A 696 30.72 29.16 15.93
N ILE A 697 31.53 28.13 16.14
CA ILE A 697 31.10 26.88 16.77
C ILE A 697 31.85 26.72 18.11
N ARG A 698 31.10 26.75 19.21
CA ARG A 698 31.59 26.56 20.59
C ARG A 698 31.26 25.17 21.08
N THR A 699 32.24 24.28 21.06
CA THR A 699 32.15 22.90 21.58
C THR A 699 32.36 22.86 23.09
N ASN A 700 32.06 21.73 23.73
CA ASN A 700 32.15 21.55 25.18
C ASN A 700 31.38 22.61 25.98
N THR A 701 30.25 23.10 25.43
CA THR A 701 29.44 24.15 26.06
C THR A 701 28.01 23.67 26.18
N ARG A 702 27.63 23.20 27.38
CA ARG A 702 26.28 22.73 27.69
C ARG A 702 25.41 23.89 28.18
N VAL A 703 24.40 24.23 27.39
CA VAL A 703 23.39 25.19 27.82
C VAL A 703 22.60 24.64 29.02
N GLY A 704 22.33 25.49 30.01
CA GLY A 704 21.76 25.14 31.31
C GLY A 704 22.80 24.71 32.36
N LYS A 705 24.08 24.54 31.98
CA LYS A 705 25.18 24.24 32.91
C LYS A 705 26.32 25.25 32.79
N ASP A 706 26.90 25.37 31.60
CA ASP A 706 28.07 26.23 31.35
C ASP A 706 27.65 27.66 30.97
N ILE A 707 26.47 27.81 30.36
CA ILE A 707 25.78 29.08 30.10
C ILE A 707 24.28 28.88 30.36
N SER A 708 23.62 29.77 31.10
CA SER A 708 22.19 29.65 31.36
C SER A 708 21.36 30.00 30.12
N PHE A 709 20.17 29.44 30.00
CA PHE A 709 19.27 29.73 28.89
C PHE A 709 18.85 31.21 28.86
N GLU A 710 18.65 31.82 30.03
CA GLU A 710 18.32 33.25 30.15
C GLU A 710 19.48 34.14 29.76
N GLN A 711 20.72 33.76 30.08
CA GLN A 711 21.90 34.50 29.65
C GLN A 711 22.01 34.48 28.12
N LEU A 712 21.79 33.32 27.50
CA LEU A 712 21.73 33.19 26.04
C LEU A 712 20.69 34.12 25.41
N ARG A 713 19.48 34.20 25.99
CA ARG A 713 18.42 35.10 25.50
C ARG A 713 18.70 36.59 25.73
N LYS A 714 19.63 36.94 26.61
CA LYS A 714 20.10 38.34 26.78
C LYS A 714 21.20 38.70 25.79
N ASP A 715 22.09 37.75 25.48
CA ASP A 715 23.27 37.99 24.64
C ASP A 715 22.97 37.90 23.13
N PHE A 716 21.86 37.27 22.76
CA PHE A 716 21.43 37.02 21.39
C PHE A 716 19.97 37.43 21.17
N ASP A 717 19.68 38.01 20.01
CA ASP A 717 18.35 38.50 19.66
C ASP A 717 17.37 37.34 19.36
N VAL A 718 17.87 36.26 18.77
CA VAL A 718 17.11 35.05 18.43
C VAL A 718 17.86 33.80 18.86
N VAL A 719 17.12 32.81 19.38
CA VAL A 719 17.65 31.50 19.74
C VAL A 719 16.97 30.40 18.92
N VAL A 720 17.76 29.48 18.37
CA VAL A 720 17.29 28.28 17.67
C VAL A 720 17.60 27.04 18.51
N LEU A 721 16.58 26.29 18.88
CA LEU A 721 16.68 25.04 19.61
C LEU A 721 16.79 23.87 18.61
N ALA A 722 18.00 23.34 18.43
CA ALA A 722 18.30 22.24 17.51
C ALA A 722 18.93 21.04 18.24
N VAL A 723 18.50 20.78 19.48
CA VAL A 723 19.00 19.69 20.31
C VAL A 723 18.58 18.33 19.74
N GLY A 724 19.55 17.43 19.57
CA GLY A 724 19.29 16.07 19.07
C GLY A 724 18.66 15.15 20.12
N ALA A 725 18.11 14.01 19.67
CA ALA A 725 17.53 13.00 20.55
C ALA A 725 18.60 12.12 21.24
N HIS A 726 19.42 12.72 22.11
CA HIS A 726 20.59 12.09 22.73
C HIS A 726 20.30 11.14 23.91
N LYS A 727 19.03 10.83 24.20
CA LYS A 727 18.60 9.93 25.30
C LYS A 727 17.82 8.74 24.78
N SER A 728 18.14 7.53 25.23
CA SER A 728 17.36 6.33 24.89
C SER A 728 16.09 6.20 25.75
N TRP A 729 15.04 5.60 25.18
CA TRP A 729 13.89 5.17 25.97
C TRP A 729 14.19 3.90 26.77
N LYS A 730 13.64 3.83 27.98
CA LYS A 730 13.66 2.64 28.83
C LYS A 730 12.59 1.64 28.38
N LEU A 731 12.87 0.34 28.54
CA LEU A 731 11.91 -0.76 28.33
C LEU A 731 10.80 -0.77 29.39
N ASP A 732 11.04 -0.19 30.57
CA ASP A 732 10.09 -0.14 31.69
C ASP A 732 9.75 -1.55 32.22
N ILE A 733 10.80 -2.35 32.46
CA ILE A 733 10.71 -3.74 32.98
C ILE A 733 11.62 -3.94 34.20
N GLU A 734 11.38 -5.00 34.96
CA GLU A 734 12.20 -5.32 36.13
C GLU A 734 13.66 -5.60 35.72
N GLY A 735 14.61 -5.01 36.47
CA GLY A 735 16.05 -5.26 36.32
C GLY A 735 16.81 -4.30 35.38
N GLU A 736 16.20 -3.19 34.96
CA GLU A 736 16.86 -2.19 34.09
C GLU A 736 18.05 -1.46 34.73
N ASP A 737 18.15 -1.42 36.05
CA ASP A 737 19.28 -0.79 36.76
C ASP A 737 20.48 -1.73 36.92
N LEU A 738 20.40 -2.97 36.39
CA LEU A 738 21.51 -3.94 36.45
C LEU A 738 22.72 -3.48 35.64
N SER A 739 23.91 -3.82 36.13
CA SER A 739 25.14 -3.64 35.35
C SER A 739 25.11 -4.56 34.12
N GLY A 740 25.31 -3.98 32.93
CA GLY A 740 25.18 -4.65 31.63
C GLY A 740 24.00 -4.14 30.78
N VAL A 741 23.14 -3.28 31.34
CA VAL A 741 22.07 -2.60 30.60
C VAL A 741 22.57 -1.27 30.05
N TRP A 742 22.43 -1.06 28.73
CA TRP A 742 22.84 0.16 28.04
C TRP A 742 21.72 0.75 27.21
N GLY A 743 21.53 2.06 27.21
CA GLY A 743 20.72 2.69 26.17
C GLY A 743 21.46 2.69 24.82
N ALA A 744 20.75 2.46 23.70
CA ALA A 744 21.38 2.36 22.37
C ALA A 744 22.11 3.64 21.94
N VAL A 745 21.52 4.82 22.20
CA VAL A 745 22.13 6.10 21.84
C VAL A 745 23.39 6.36 22.66
N GLU A 746 23.34 6.07 23.96
CA GLU A 746 24.45 6.18 24.88
C GLU A 746 25.57 5.21 24.50
N PHE A 747 25.23 3.94 24.25
CA PHE A 747 26.18 2.92 23.80
C PHE A 747 26.94 3.36 22.54
N LEU A 748 26.21 3.78 21.50
CA LEU A 748 26.82 4.24 20.25
C LEU A 748 27.65 5.52 20.46
N ARG A 749 27.15 6.48 21.24
CA ARG A 749 27.87 7.72 21.55
C ARG A 749 29.20 7.45 22.25
N GLU A 750 29.22 6.58 23.25
CA GLU A 750 30.43 6.25 24.02
C GLU A 750 31.50 5.58 23.15
N VAL A 751 31.09 4.66 22.27
CA VAL A 751 31.97 4.05 21.26
C VAL A 751 32.52 5.11 20.30
N ASN A 752 31.65 5.99 19.80
CA ASN A 752 32.02 7.03 18.84
C ASN A 752 32.87 8.16 19.45
N LEU A 753 32.86 8.31 20.77
CA LEU A 753 33.80 9.17 21.51
C LEU A 753 35.17 8.50 21.73
N GLY A 754 35.37 7.28 21.25
CA GLY A 754 36.59 6.50 21.44
C GLY A 754 36.76 5.94 22.84
N LYS A 755 35.69 5.91 23.66
CA LYS A 755 35.77 5.32 25.00
C LYS A 755 35.79 3.79 24.89
N LYS A 756 36.54 3.15 25.79
CA LYS A 756 36.62 1.68 25.86
C LYS A 756 35.34 1.11 26.47
N VAL A 757 34.42 0.65 25.61
CA VAL A 757 33.17 0.00 26.03
C VAL A 757 33.37 -1.51 26.10
N ASN A 758 33.01 -2.12 27.23
CA ASN A 758 33.03 -3.58 27.38
C ASN A 758 31.61 -4.14 27.16
N VAL A 759 31.43 -4.83 26.04
CA VAL A 759 30.14 -5.42 25.63
C VAL A 759 29.90 -6.84 26.14
N GLY A 760 30.86 -7.44 26.86
CA GLY A 760 30.76 -8.85 27.24
C GLY A 760 30.79 -9.81 26.05
N SER A 761 30.33 -11.04 26.26
CA SER A 761 30.37 -12.11 25.26
C SER A 761 29.01 -12.36 24.60
N LYS A 762 27.89 -12.09 25.27
CA LYS A 762 26.53 -12.41 24.81
C LYS A 762 25.63 -11.18 24.92
N VAL A 763 25.36 -10.56 23.77
CA VAL A 763 24.67 -9.28 23.69
C VAL A 763 23.28 -9.46 23.11
N ALA A 764 22.26 -8.92 23.79
CA ALA A 764 20.94 -8.75 23.21
C ALA A 764 20.68 -7.30 22.82
N ILE A 765 20.00 -7.07 21.70
CA ILE A 765 19.53 -5.76 21.25
C ILE A 765 18.02 -5.84 21.13
N VAL A 766 17.28 -4.88 21.68
CA VAL A 766 15.81 -4.87 21.62
C VAL A 766 15.35 -3.78 20.66
N GLY A 767 14.78 -4.15 19.52
CA GLY A 767 14.33 -3.20 18.50
C GLY A 767 14.61 -3.67 17.08
N GLY A 768 13.99 -3.02 16.09
CA GLY A 768 14.13 -3.38 14.67
C GLY A 768 14.52 -2.23 13.74
N GLY A 769 14.83 -1.05 14.28
CA GLY A 769 15.22 0.12 13.49
C GLY A 769 16.73 0.19 13.20
N ASN A 770 17.16 1.16 12.39
CA ASN A 770 18.57 1.31 12.00
C ASN A 770 19.51 1.42 13.22
N SER A 771 19.13 2.12 14.30
CA SER A 771 19.94 2.18 15.52
C SER A 771 20.13 0.81 16.20
N ALA A 772 19.15 -0.10 16.09
CA ALA A 772 19.27 -1.46 16.61
C ALA A 772 20.29 -2.26 15.79
N ILE A 773 20.24 -2.14 14.46
CA ILE A 773 21.22 -2.76 13.55
C ILE A 773 22.62 -2.19 13.80
N ASP A 774 22.74 -0.87 13.90
CA ASP A 774 24.02 -0.19 14.16
C ASP A 774 24.61 -0.63 15.50
N ALA A 775 23.79 -0.73 16.56
CA ALA A 775 24.23 -1.24 17.87
C ALA A 775 24.67 -2.70 17.80
N ALA A 776 23.91 -3.57 17.13
CA ALA A 776 24.23 -4.98 16.99
C ALA A 776 25.56 -5.19 16.23
N ARG A 777 25.73 -4.54 15.09
CA ARG A 777 26.95 -4.60 14.27
C ARG A 777 28.16 -3.97 14.96
N THR A 778 27.93 -2.95 15.80
CA THR A 778 28.98 -2.36 16.65
C THR A 778 29.38 -3.33 17.76
N ALA A 779 28.45 -4.02 18.41
CA ALA A 779 28.74 -5.03 19.42
C ALA A 779 29.60 -6.18 18.86
N VAL A 780 29.31 -6.65 17.63
CA VAL A 780 30.16 -7.63 16.92
C VAL A 780 31.60 -7.13 16.80
N ARG A 781 31.79 -5.87 16.37
CA ARG A 781 33.12 -5.25 16.19
C ARG A 781 33.88 -5.02 17.50
N LEU A 782 33.16 -4.88 18.62
CA LEU A 782 33.73 -4.80 19.95
C LEU A 782 34.09 -6.17 20.55
N GLY A 783 33.86 -7.27 19.81
CA GLY A 783 34.30 -8.61 20.18
C GLY A 783 33.23 -9.50 20.81
N ALA A 784 31.95 -9.10 20.76
CA ALA A 784 30.87 -9.97 21.21
C ALA A 784 30.83 -11.27 20.38
N LYS A 785 30.70 -12.42 21.05
CA LYS A 785 30.70 -13.74 20.40
C LYS A 785 29.32 -14.16 19.91
N ASP A 786 28.27 -13.78 20.64
CA ASP A 786 26.88 -14.04 20.31
C ASP A 786 26.09 -12.73 20.41
N VAL A 787 25.49 -12.31 19.30
CA VAL A 787 24.70 -11.07 19.22
C VAL A 787 23.33 -11.42 18.70
N THR A 788 22.30 -11.09 19.48
CA THR A 788 20.91 -11.42 19.15
C THR A 788 20.05 -10.16 19.18
N ILE A 789 19.31 -9.90 18.10
CA ILE A 789 18.26 -8.88 18.06
C ILE A 789 16.94 -9.54 18.44
N ILE A 790 16.22 -8.96 19.39
CA ILE A 790 14.87 -9.35 19.81
C ILE A 790 13.90 -8.36 19.16
N TYR A 791 13.02 -8.86 18.29
CA TYR A 791 12.04 -8.06 17.58
C TYR A 791 10.62 -8.60 17.78
N ARG A 792 9.71 -7.72 18.19
CA ARG A 792 8.32 -8.09 18.55
C ARG A 792 7.41 -8.38 17.37
N ARG A 793 7.87 -8.22 16.12
CA ARG A 793 7.11 -8.46 14.88
C ARG A 793 7.91 -9.33 13.90
N GLU A 794 7.40 -9.50 12.69
CA GLU A 794 8.06 -10.25 11.62
C GLU A 794 9.15 -9.44 10.92
N ARG A 795 10.00 -10.12 10.14
CA ARG A 795 11.08 -9.49 9.36
C ARG A 795 10.59 -8.35 8.47
N LYS A 796 9.47 -8.55 7.77
CA LYS A 796 8.87 -7.56 6.86
C LYS A 796 8.44 -6.27 7.57
N ASP A 797 8.24 -6.30 8.88
CA ASP A 797 7.83 -5.14 9.67
C ASP A 797 9.03 -4.37 10.25
N MET A 798 10.27 -4.82 10.03
CA MET A 798 11.47 -4.14 10.56
C MET A 798 11.66 -2.78 9.88
N PRO A 799 11.75 -1.66 10.64
CA PRO A 799 12.01 -0.35 10.05
C PRO A 799 13.42 -0.15 9.50
N ALA A 800 14.37 -1.02 9.86
CA ALA A 800 15.74 -0.94 9.37
C ALA A 800 15.82 -1.23 7.86
N TRP A 801 16.83 -0.68 7.20
CA TRP A 801 17.00 -0.92 5.77
C TRP A 801 17.40 -2.36 5.48
N GLU A 802 16.81 -2.94 4.43
CA GLU A 802 17.01 -4.34 4.06
C GLU A 802 18.48 -4.71 3.87
N ASN A 803 19.27 -3.86 3.21
CA ASN A 803 20.71 -4.07 3.03
C ASN A 803 21.48 -4.10 4.36
N GLU A 804 21.06 -3.31 5.34
CA GLU A 804 21.66 -3.27 6.69
C GLU A 804 21.28 -4.50 7.52
N ILE A 805 20.02 -4.96 7.40
CA ILE A 805 19.56 -6.22 8.03
C ILE A 805 20.38 -7.40 7.48
N VAL A 806 20.47 -7.52 6.16
CA VAL A 806 21.26 -8.57 5.49
C VAL A 806 22.74 -8.48 5.86
N ALA A 807 23.31 -7.27 5.99
CA ALA A 807 24.68 -7.08 6.43
C ALA A 807 24.89 -7.55 7.88
N ALA A 808 23.93 -7.32 8.78
CA ALA A 808 23.99 -7.80 10.16
C ALA A 808 23.94 -9.33 10.23
N GLU A 809 23.03 -9.97 9.49
CA GLU A 809 22.93 -11.43 9.38
C GLU A 809 24.24 -12.04 8.84
N HIS A 810 24.82 -11.44 7.80
CA HIS A 810 26.13 -11.84 7.26
C HIS A 810 27.30 -11.70 8.24
N GLU A 811 27.20 -10.78 9.21
CA GLU A 811 28.19 -10.59 10.27
C GLU A 811 27.97 -11.53 11.47
N GLY A 812 26.93 -12.36 11.42
CA GLY A 812 26.60 -13.39 12.43
C GLY A 812 25.60 -12.93 13.48
N VAL A 813 24.91 -11.81 13.28
CA VAL A 813 23.84 -11.36 14.16
C VAL A 813 22.61 -12.25 13.95
N LYS A 814 22.07 -12.81 15.03
CA LYS A 814 20.82 -13.58 15.03
C LYS A 814 19.65 -12.64 15.26
N ILE A 815 18.50 -12.91 14.65
CA ILE A 815 17.27 -12.15 14.90
C ILE A 815 16.19 -13.11 15.37
N VAL A 816 15.63 -12.83 16.55
CA VAL A 816 14.50 -13.54 17.12
C VAL A 816 13.26 -12.70 16.89
N TYR A 817 12.48 -13.09 15.89
CA TYR A 817 11.19 -12.48 15.57
C TYR A 817 10.10 -12.91 16.56
N LEU A 818 9.02 -12.14 16.57
CA LEU A 818 7.83 -12.41 17.38
C LEU A 818 8.20 -12.69 18.85
N ALA A 819 9.07 -11.87 19.42
CA ALA A 819 9.48 -11.95 20.81
C ALA A 819 9.65 -10.56 21.41
N ALA A 820 9.30 -10.39 22.70
CA ALA A 820 9.62 -9.18 23.43
C ALA A 820 10.11 -9.51 24.85
N PRO A 821 11.01 -8.69 25.43
CA PRO A 821 11.49 -8.89 26.78
C PRO A 821 10.38 -8.58 27.81
N THR A 822 10.30 -9.38 28.86
CA THR A 822 9.39 -9.20 30.00
C THR A 822 10.13 -8.83 31.27
N LYS A 823 11.34 -9.38 31.46
CA LYS A 823 12.13 -9.20 32.69
C LYS A 823 13.63 -9.39 32.42
N LEU A 824 14.46 -8.60 33.08
CA LEU A 824 15.92 -8.77 33.09
C LEU A 824 16.34 -9.56 34.34
N ILE A 825 17.19 -10.56 34.14
CA ILE A 825 17.61 -11.49 35.18
C ILE A 825 19.01 -11.11 35.64
N GLY A 826 19.13 -10.76 36.92
CA GLY A 826 20.40 -10.37 37.54
C GLY A 826 20.94 -11.40 38.53
N LYS A 827 22.27 -11.52 38.61
CA LYS A 827 22.99 -12.22 39.68
C LYS A 827 24.11 -11.32 40.20
N ASN A 828 24.14 -11.06 41.50
CA ASN A 828 25.11 -10.16 42.14
C ASN A 828 25.16 -8.75 41.51
N GLY A 829 24.00 -8.19 41.13
CA GLY A 829 23.90 -6.87 40.50
C GLY A 829 24.35 -6.81 39.03
N LYS A 830 24.71 -7.94 38.42
CA LYS A 830 25.09 -8.05 37.01
C LYS A 830 24.03 -8.79 36.21
N LEU A 831 23.79 -8.36 34.98
CA LEU A 831 22.92 -9.03 34.04
C LEU A 831 23.47 -10.44 33.69
N VAL A 832 22.61 -11.45 33.75
CA VAL A 832 22.94 -12.84 33.37
C VAL A 832 21.93 -13.45 32.38
N GLY A 833 20.80 -12.80 32.15
CA GLY A 833 19.79 -13.24 31.21
C GLY A 833 18.68 -12.23 30.97
N VAL A 834 17.88 -12.48 29.93
CA VAL A 834 16.61 -11.79 29.67
C VAL A 834 15.52 -12.83 29.47
N GLU A 835 14.42 -12.67 30.20
CA GLU A 835 13.19 -13.40 29.95
C GLU A 835 12.43 -12.68 28.82
N CYS A 836 12.01 -13.47 27.84
CA CYS A 836 11.23 -13.02 26.69
C CYS A 836 9.94 -13.82 26.63
N GLN A 837 8.92 -13.24 25.99
CA GLN A 837 7.66 -13.89 25.71
C GLN A 837 7.42 -13.92 24.21
N ARG A 838 6.83 -15.01 23.68
CA ARG A 838 6.44 -15.08 22.28
C ARG A 838 5.26 -14.17 22.00
N MET A 839 5.26 -13.61 20.80
CA MET A 839 4.24 -12.73 20.27
C MET A 839 3.48 -13.40 19.13
N ARG A 840 2.23 -13.03 18.96
CA ARG A 840 1.46 -13.25 17.72
C ARG A 840 0.99 -11.91 17.19
N LEU A 841 0.72 -11.82 15.90
CA LEU A 841 0.14 -10.62 15.33
C LEU A 841 -1.38 -10.62 15.56
N GLY A 842 -1.89 -9.52 16.12
CA GLY A 842 -3.33 -9.27 16.32
C GLY A 842 -3.89 -8.28 15.30
N GLU A 843 -4.82 -7.45 15.75
CA GLU A 843 -5.46 -6.40 14.95
C GLU A 843 -4.47 -5.33 14.46
N PHE A 844 -4.88 -4.59 13.42
CA PHE A 844 -4.13 -3.46 12.89
C PHE A 844 -4.16 -2.27 13.87
N ASP A 845 -3.03 -1.57 14.00
CA ASP A 845 -2.96 -0.24 14.63
C ASP A 845 -3.30 0.87 13.64
N ARG A 846 -3.36 2.12 14.11
CA ARG A 846 -3.69 3.29 13.25
C ARG A 846 -2.69 3.53 12.12
N SER A 847 -1.49 2.96 12.19
CA SER A 847 -0.49 3.02 11.12
C SER A 847 -0.66 1.91 10.06
N GLY A 848 -1.67 1.04 10.22
CA GLY A 848 -1.90 -0.10 9.35
C GLY A 848 -0.95 -1.27 9.59
N ARG A 849 -0.25 -1.31 10.73
CA ARG A 849 0.60 -2.45 11.12
C ARG A 849 -0.11 -3.33 12.13
N ARG A 850 0.09 -4.65 12.07
CA ARG A 850 -0.47 -5.55 13.09
C ARG A 850 0.18 -5.29 14.46
N LYS A 851 -0.65 -5.26 15.49
CA LYS A 851 -0.23 -5.14 16.89
C LYS A 851 0.37 -6.47 17.34
N PRO A 852 1.58 -6.49 17.92
CA PRO A 852 2.08 -7.68 18.56
C PRO A 852 1.31 -7.90 19.86
N VAL A 853 0.80 -9.12 20.04
CA VAL A 853 0.03 -9.55 21.21
C VAL A 853 0.79 -10.70 21.90
N PRO A 854 1.01 -10.63 23.22
CA PRO A 854 1.70 -11.68 23.95
C PRO A 854 0.94 -13.02 23.89
N ILE A 855 1.68 -14.12 23.82
CA ILE A 855 1.16 -15.47 23.97
C ILE A 855 1.41 -15.91 25.43
N PRO A 856 0.37 -15.99 26.28
CA PRO A 856 0.56 -16.39 27.68
C PRO A 856 1.18 -17.79 27.79
N GLY A 857 2.13 -17.99 28.71
CA GLY A 857 2.75 -19.30 28.95
C GLY A 857 3.85 -19.67 27.95
N SER A 858 4.28 -18.72 27.11
CA SER A 858 5.30 -18.92 26.07
C SER A 858 6.67 -18.32 26.45
N GLU A 859 6.88 -18.07 27.74
CA GLU A 859 8.07 -17.41 28.25
C GLU A 859 9.31 -18.30 28.05
N PHE A 860 10.41 -17.68 27.65
CA PHE A 860 11.71 -18.33 27.46
C PHE A 860 12.83 -17.39 27.86
N THR A 861 13.95 -17.94 28.32
CA THR A 861 15.10 -17.15 28.76
C THR A 861 16.25 -17.23 27.77
N LEU A 862 16.85 -16.09 27.46
CA LEU A 862 18.11 -15.99 26.74
C LEU A 862 19.22 -15.63 27.73
N ALA A 863 20.29 -16.44 27.77
CA ALA A 863 21.46 -16.14 28.59
C ALA A 863 22.30 -15.04 27.93
N ILE A 864 22.41 -13.88 28.58
CA ILE A 864 23.10 -12.69 28.08
C ILE A 864 23.87 -12.00 29.20
N ASP A 865 24.92 -11.27 28.86
CA ASP A 865 25.68 -10.43 29.81
C ASP A 865 25.53 -8.94 29.53
N THR A 866 25.04 -8.57 28.34
CA THR A 866 24.75 -7.19 27.96
C THR A 866 23.42 -7.10 27.21
N ILE A 867 22.64 -6.05 27.49
CA ILE A 867 21.43 -5.72 26.72
C ILE A 867 21.43 -4.24 26.29
N VAL A 868 21.00 -3.99 25.05
CA VAL A 868 20.92 -2.66 24.46
C VAL A 868 19.51 -2.39 23.93
N PRO A 869 18.62 -1.73 24.72
CA PRO A 869 17.32 -1.30 24.23
C PRO A 869 17.45 -0.18 23.18
N ALA A 870 16.88 -0.42 22.01
CA ALA A 870 16.86 0.47 20.84
C ALA A 870 15.40 0.68 20.37
N ILE A 871 14.51 1.01 21.31
CA ILE A 871 13.06 1.07 21.07
C ILE A 871 12.51 2.48 20.74
N SER A 872 13.28 3.54 20.99
CA SER A 872 13.09 4.92 20.50
C SER A 872 14.15 5.83 21.15
N GLN A 873 14.12 7.13 20.86
CA GLN A 873 15.00 8.16 21.43
C GLN A 873 14.18 9.38 21.88
N ASN A 874 14.73 10.20 22.77
CA ASN A 874 14.11 11.44 23.24
C ASN A 874 15.13 12.58 23.35
N THR A 875 14.63 13.81 23.27
CA THR A 875 15.41 15.05 23.41
C THR A 875 15.49 15.48 24.87
N ASP A 876 16.54 16.22 25.23
CA ASP A 876 16.67 16.80 26.57
C ASP A 876 16.25 18.27 26.58
N ALA A 877 15.11 18.58 27.21
CA ALA A 877 14.64 19.96 27.38
C ALA A 877 14.95 20.54 28.78
N THR A 878 15.69 19.82 29.64
CA THR A 878 15.93 20.22 31.05
C THR A 878 16.74 21.50 31.23
N PHE A 879 17.40 22.00 30.19
CA PHE A 879 18.12 23.27 30.20
C PHE A 879 17.18 24.49 30.13
N ILE A 880 15.90 24.28 29.81
CA ILE A 880 14.88 25.33 29.79
C ILE A 880 14.31 25.47 31.22
N PRO A 881 14.43 26.65 31.85
CA PRO A 881 13.95 26.88 33.21
C PRO A 881 12.44 26.69 33.36
N ALA A 882 12.01 26.19 34.51
CA ALA A 882 10.59 26.12 34.86
C ALA A 882 9.98 27.55 34.90
N GLY A 883 8.88 27.75 34.19
CA GLY A 883 8.25 29.07 34.05
C GLY A 883 8.71 29.92 32.86
N SER A 884 9.58 29.39 31.98
CA SER A 884 9.87 30.02 30.69
C SER A 884 8.59 30.12 29.83
N ASP A 885 8.53 31.14 29.00
CA ASP A 885 7.59 31.30 27.87
C ASP A 885 7.76 30.22 26.76
N VAL A 886 8.79 29.37 26.83
CA VAL A 886 8.94 28.17 26.01
C VAL A 886 8.30 27.00 26.75
N ALA A 887 7.10 26.61 26.33
CA ALA A 887 6.31 25.56 26.97
C ALA A 887 6.89 24.17 26.68
N ILE A 888 6.80 23.29 27.68
CA ILE A 888 7.16 21.88 27.59
C ILE A 888 5.86 21.07 27.44
N ASN A 889 5.84 20.15 26.48
CA ASN A 889 4.71 19.28 26.24
C ASN A 889 4.62 18.16 27.29
N LYS A 890 3.49 17.45 27.33
CA LYS A 890 3.22 16.37 28.31
C LYS A 890 4.23 15.21 28.30
N TRP A 891 5.04 15.09 27.26
CA TRP A 891 6.06 14.03 27.10
C TRP A 891 7.47 14.52 27.46
N GLY A 892 7.61 15.73 28.00
CA GLY A 892 8.89 16.32 28.38
C GLY A 892 9.70 16.91 27.21
N GLY A 893 9.11 17.00 26.02
CA GLY A 893 9.71 17.68 24.86
C GLY A 893 9.25 19.14 24.74
N ILE A 894 9.84 19.92 23.84
CA ILE A 894 9.44 21.32 23.62
C ILE A 894 8.11 21.37 22.85
N GLN A 895 7.20 22.26 23.25
CA GLN A 895 5.92 22.45 22.57
C GLN A 895 6.09 23.33 21.33
N THR A 896 5.65 22.84 20.18
CA THR A 896 5.70 23.54 18.89
C THR A 896 4.38 24.25 18.58
N THR A 897 4.44 25.41 17.91
CA THR A 897 3.27 26.15 17.41
C THR A 897 3.30 26.27 15.87
N GLY A 898 2.16 26.58 15.26
CA GLY A 898 2.01 26.73 13.80
C GLY A 898 1.98 25.41 13.01
N LYS A 899 1.57 25.48 11.73
CA LYS A 899 1.44 24.30 10.86
C LYS A 899 2.80 23.61 10.58
N ALA A 900 3.88 24.37 10.44
CA ALA A 900 5.21 23.87 10.08
C ALA A 900 6.06 23.36 11.28
N LYS A 901 5.56 23.47 12.52
CA LYS A 901 6.21 22.99 13.76
C LYS A 901 7.66 23.48 13.99
N ASN A 902 8.02 24.63 13.46
CA ASN A 902 9.36 25.25 13.54
C ASN A 902 9.41 26.46 14.50
N LYS A 903 8.30 26.75 15.19
CA LYS A 903 8.19 27.80 16.20
C LYS A 903 7.88 27.19 17.56
N THR A 904 8.40 27.81 18.61
CA THR A 904 8.01 27.50 19.99
C THR A 904 6.82 28.38 20.42
N THR A 905 6.46 28.34 21.70
CA THR A 905 5.50 29.29 22.28
C THR A 905 6.13 30.66 22.57
N ALA A 906 7.46 30.78 22.56
CA ALA A 906 8.15 32.05 22.71
C ALA A 906 8.40 32.69 21.33
N GLU A 907 8.22 34.01 21.24
CA GLU A 907 8.21 34.73 19.96
C GLU A 907 9.57 34.72 19.24
N ASN A 908 10.67 34.88 19.98
CA ASN A 908 12.03 34.92 19.45
C ASN A 908 12.83 33.62 19.63
N VAL A 909 12.13 32.49 19.89
CA VAL A 909 12.75 31.17 20.03
C VAL A 909 12.16 30.20 19.02
N PHE A 910 13.02 29.71 18.13
CA PHE A 910 12.67 28.77 17.06
C PHE A 910 13.18 27.38 17.39
N ILE A 911 12.69 26.37 16.66
CA ILE A 911 13.02 24.97 16.92
C ILE A 911 13.25 24.21 15.61
N ALA A 912 14.20 23.28 15.59
CA ALA A 912 14.61 22.51 14.42
C ALA A 912 15.07 21.09 14.78
N GLY A 913 15.10 20.20 13.79
CA GLY A 913 15.58 18.83 13.94
C GLY A 913 14.77 18.01 14.95
N ASP A 914 15.43 17.04 15.59
CA ASP A 914 14.77 16.09 16.50
C ASP A 914 13.98 16.77 17.63
N ALA A 915 14.40 17.96 18.08
CA ALA A 915 13.68 18.75 19.08
C ALA A 915 12.24 19.09 18.65
N ALA A 916 12.01 19.31 17.35
CA ALA A 916 10.71 19.67 16.80
C ALA A 916 9.87 18.46 16.38
N SER A 917 10.49 17.45 15.76
CA SER A 917 9.77 16.33 15.13
C SER A 917 9.85 15.01 15.89
N GLY A 918 10.76 14.88 16.86
CA GLY A 918 11.32 13.59 17.26
C GLY A 918 12.38 13.10 16.25
N PRO A 919 12.97 11.91 16.48
CA PRO A 919 14.11 11.41 15.70
C PRO A 919 13.86 11.41 14.20
N ALA A 920 14.67 12.16 13.45
CA ALA A 920 14.58 12.30 11.99
C ALA A 920 15.81 11.73 11.29
N THR A 921 15.71 11.50 9.97
CA THR A 921 16.88 11.15 9.16
C THR A 921 17.73 12.40 8.91
N VAL A 922 19.01 12.22 8.57
CA VAL A 922 19.94 13.35 8.35
C VAL A 922 19.40 14.35 7.32
N VAL A 923 18.86 13.85 6.20
CA VAL A 923 18.35 14.71 5.12
C VAL A 923 17.06 15.44 5.50
N GLU A 924 16.19 14.85 6.33
CA GLU A 924 15.03 15.54 6.88
C GLU A 924 15.44 16.63 7.87
N ALA A 925 16.43 16.34 8.72
CA ALA A 925 16.99 17.33 9.65
C ALA A 925 17.60 18.53 8.92
N ILE A 926 18.28 18.32 7.78
CA ILE A 926 18.76 19.41 6.91
C ILE A 926 17.57 20.23 6.38
N ALA A 927 16.52 19.58 5.88
CA ALA A 927 15.32 20.27 5.38
C ALA A 927 14.65 21.14 6.46
N MET A 928 14.62 20.64 7.70
CA MET A 928 14.14 21.40 8.86
C MET A 928 15.04 22.60 9.15
N GLY A 929 16.37 22.43 9.07
CA GLY A 929 17.33 23.51 9.24
C GLY A 929 17.12 24.66 8.24
N HIS A 930 16.92 24.34 6.96
CA HIS A 930 16.60 25.34 5.93
C HIS A 930 15.32 26.12 6.26
N ARG A 931 14.23 25.40 6.57
CA ARG A 931 12.95 26.03 6.93
C ARG A 931 13.07 26.89 8.19
N THR A 932 13.80 26.44 9.20
CA THR A 932 14.00 27.23 10.42
C THR A 932 14.82 28.50 10.14
N ALA A 933 15.81 28.46 9.25
CA ALA A 933 16.52 29.67 8.83
C ALA A 933 15.61 30.66 8.08
N ASP A 934 14.71 30.17 7.22
CA ASP A 934 13.70 30.99 6.53
C ASP A 934 12.76 31.68 7.50
N ASP A 935 12.27 30.95 8.51
CA ASP A 935 11.38 31.49 9.53
C ASP A 935 12.06 32.54 10.41
N VAL A 936 13.31 32.30 10.81
CA VAL A 936 14.10 33.25 11.61
C VAL A 936 14.37 34.54 10.84
N ASP A 937 14.82 34.44 9.58
CA ASP A 937 15.06 35.62 8.75
C ASP A 937 13.76 36.38 8.46
N SER A 938 12.67 35.67 8.16
CA SER A 938 11.34 36.28 7.94
C SER A 938 10.84 37.02 9.18
N PHE A 939 11.03 36.45 10.37
CA PHE A 939 10.69 37.08 11.64
C PHE A 939 11.47 38.38 11.88
N ILE A 940 12.80 38.35 11.75
CA ILE A 940 13.66 39.53 11.94
C ILE A 940 13.30 40.62 10.93
N ARG A 941 13.08 40.24 9.67
CA ARG A 941 12.69 41.20 8.62
C ARG A 941 11.34 41.83 8.88
N ALA A 942 10.34 41.05 9.32
CA ALA A 942 9.04 41.58 9.69
C ALA A 942 9.16 42.60 10.84
N GLN A 943 9.97 42.31 11.86
CA GLN A 943 10.23 43.26 12.96
C GLN A 943 10.92 44.56 12.48
N ASN A 944 11.80 44.46 11.49
CA ASN A 944 12.49 45.61 10.91
C ASN A 944 11.74 46.29 9.75
N ASN A 945 10.54 45.80 9.40
CA ASN A 945 9.77 46.24 8.22
C ASN A 945 10.57 46.15 6.89
N GLU A 946 11.32 45.05 6.73
CA GLU A 946 12.14 44.77 5.56
C GLU A 946 11.43 43.86 4.55
N PRO A 947 11.74 43.96 3.24
CA PRO A 947 11.23 43.02 2.26
C PRO A 947 11.76 41.61 2.50
N ALA A 948 11.00 40.62 2.04
CA ALA A 948 11.39 39.21 2.08
C ALA A 948 12.76 39.00 1.43
N TYR A 949 13.55 38.08 2.01
CA TYR A 949 14.87 37.75 1.49
C TYR A 949 14.76 37.22 0.06
N ARG A 950 15.59 37.79 -0.82
CA ARG A 950 15.83 37.26 -2.16
C ARG A 950 17.20 36.63 -2.17
N ARG A 951 17.25 35.33 -2.45
CA ARG A 951 18.51 34.61 -2.63
C ARG A 951 19.29 35.27 -3.78
N PRO A 952 20.60 35.51 -3.63
CA PRO A 952 21.45 35.96 -4.73
C PRO A 952 21.33 35.00 -5.92
N PRO A 953 21.49 35.49 -7.17
CA PRO A 953 21.53 34.60 -8.34
C PRO A 953 22.64 33.58 -8.15
N GLU A 954 22.31 32.31 -8.36
CA GLU A 954 23.27 31.21 -8.28
C GLU A 954 24.24 31.30 -9.47
N GLU A 955 25.45 30.74 -9.30
CA GLU A 955 26.36 30.55 -10.44
C GLU A 955 25.64 29.75 -11.53
N GLU A 956 25.60 30.33 -12.73
CA GLU A 956 25.00 29.68 -13.90
C GLU A 956 25.94 28.54 -14.35
N ILE A 957 25.45 27.32 -14.23
CA ILE A 957 26.16 26.11 -14.63
C ILE A 957 25.39 25.53 -15.80
N GLU A 958 25.99 25.54 -16.99
CA GLU A 958 25.43 24.89 -18.16
C GLU A 958 25.30 23.38 -17.89
N ILE A 959 24.06 22.89 -17.86
CA ILE A 959 23.75 21.48 -17.64
C ILE A 959 23.66 20.78 -19.00
N PRO A 960 24.54 19.80 -19.30
CA PRO A 960 24.44 19.02 -20.52
C PRO A 960 23.05 18.38 -20.62
N PHE A 961 22.38 18.59 -21.74
CA PHE A 961 21.07 18.01 -22.00
C PHE A 961 21.19 16.94 -23.08
N GLU A 962 21.15 15.69 -22.65
CA GLU A 962 21.22 14.51 -23.51
C GLU A 962 20.13 13.54 -23.03
N VAL A 963 19.25 13.14 -23.94
CA VAL A 963 18.19 12.17 -23.72
C VAL A 963 18.42 11.04 -24.72
N ASP A 964 18.50 9.81 -24.21
CA ASP A 964 18.74 8.65 -25.06
C ASP A 964 17.50 8.33 -25.90
N GLU A 965 17.67 8.14 -27.22
CA GLU A 965 16.56 7.79 -28.14
C GLU A 965 15.95 6.42 -27.83
N GLU A 966 16.80 5.47 -27.42
CA GLU A 966 16.41 4.13 -26.98
C GLU A 966 16.85 3.88 -25.53
N VAL A 967 15.90 3.44 -24.71
CA VAL A 967 16.16 3.09 -23.31
C VAL A 967 16.36 1.58 -23.20
N VAL A 968 17.60 1.17 -22.91
CA VAL A 968 17.95 -0.24 -22.70
C VAL A 968 17.91 -0.58 -21.21
N GLU A 969 17.26 -1.69 -20.87
CA GLU A 969 17.30 -2.27 -19.52
C GLU A 969 18.75 -2.57 -19.11
N THR A 970 19.15 -2.05 -17.94
CA THR A 970 20.51 -2.15 -17.45
C THR A 970 20.47 -2.28 -15.93
N PRO A 971 21.03 -3.36 -15.34
CA PRO A 971 21.08 -3.54 -13.90
C PRO A 971 21.82 -2.39 -13.20
N ARG A 972 21.41 -2.10 -11.97
CA ARG A 972 22.08 -1.10 -11.13
C ARG A 972 23.49 -1.54 -10.79
N GLY A 973 24.44 -0.60 -10.76
CA GLY A 973 25.80 -0.88 -10.32
C GLY A 973 25.83 -1.42 -8.87
N LYS A 974 26.56 -2.50 -8.58
CA LYS A 974 26.72 -2.98 -7.20
C LYS A 974 27.71 -2.10 -6.43
N MET A 975 27.38 -1.73 -5.20
CA MET A 975 28.31 -1.04 -4.30
C MET A 975 29.46 -1.99 -3.93
N PRO A 976 30.73 -1.63 -4.21
CA PRO A 976 31.86 -2.38 -3.70
C PRO A 976 31.88 -2.30 -2.17
N GLU A 977 32.07 -3.44 -1.52
CA GLU A 977 32.09 -3.52 -0.06
C GLU A 977 33.36 -4.22 0.46
N LEU A 978 33.77 -3.89 1.68
CA LEU A 978 34.85 -4.54 2.39
C LEU A 978 34.57 -6.05 2.55
N LYS A 979 35.61 -6.90 2.60
CA LYS A 979 35.42 -8.35 2.76
C LYS A 979 34.73 -8.69 4.09
N LYS A 980 33.85 -9.69 4.07
CA LYS A 980 33.06 -10.13 5.25
C LYS A 980 33.93 -10.39 6.50
N SER A 981 35.10 -11.00 6.33
CA SER A 981 36.04 -11.29 7.43
C SER A 981 36.59 -10.02 8.10
N GLU A 982 36.77 -8.94 7.34
CA GLU A 982 37.31 -7.67 7.83
C GLU A 982 36.24 -6.79 8.48
N ARG A 983 34.99 -6.88 8.02
CA ARG A 983 33.85 -6.13 8.59
C ARG A 983 33.67 -6.40 10.08
N ARG A 984 33.87 -7.64 10.53
CA ARG A 984 33.62 -8.06 11.91
C ARG A 984 34.65 -7.57 12.92
N ILE A 985 35.83 -7.15 12.46
CA ILE A 985 36.98 -6.86 13.35
C ILE A 985 37.53 -5.44 13.18
N THR A 986 36.97 -4.64 12.28
CA THR A 986 37.41 -3.27 12.04
C THR A 986 36.25 -2.30 11.97
N PHE A 987 36.53 -1.03 12.28
CA PHE A 987 35.63 0.10 12.03
C PHE A 987 35.93 0.79 10.69
N LYS A 988 36.69 0.14 9.79
CA LYS A 988 36.92 0.65 8.44
C LYS A 988 35.58 0.76 7.70
N GLU A 989 35.49 1.75 6.82
CA GLU A 989 34.28 1.98 6.03
C GLU A 989 33.90 0.72 5.24
N VAL A 990 32.64 0.29 5.37
CA VAL A 990 32.19 -0.97 4.76
C VAL A 990 31.91 -0.80 3.28
N GLU A 991 31.18 0.26 2.90
CA GLU A 991 30.96 0.61 1.51
C GLU A 991 32.17 1.39 1.00
N LEU A 992 32.74 1.02 -0.15
CA LEU A 992 34.01 1.57 -0.66
C LEU A 992 33.82 2.64 -1.74
N GLY A 993 32.59 2.91 -2.15
CA GLY A 993 32.27 3.88 -3.21
C GLY A 993 32.43 3.32 -4.62
N TYR A 994 31.89 4.05 -5.59
CA TYR A 994 31.94 3.66 -7.00
C TYR A 994 33.27 4.03 -7.68
N SER A 995 33.66 3.21 -8.65
CA SER A 995 34.68 3.60 -9.62
C SER A 995 34.12 4.62 -10.61
N LYS A 996 35.00 5.40 -11.27
CA LYS A 996 34.60 6.31 -12.37
C LYS A 996 33.75 5.62 -13.44
N LYS A 997 34.14 4.41 -13.84
CA LYS A 997 33.42 3.62 -14.86
C LYS A 997 32.00 3.25 -14.39
N THR A 998 31.87 2.82 -13.13
CA THR A 998 30.57 2.45 -12.56
C THR A 998 29.68 3.68 -12.41
N ALA A 999 30.21 4.78 -11.88
CA ALA A 999 29.46 6.02 -11.69
C ALA A 999 28.97 6.62 -13.02
N HIS A 1000 29.82 6.61 -14.05
CA HIS A 1000 29.42 7.06 -15.38
C HIS A 1000 28.29 6.19 -15.95
N LYS A 1001 28.46 4.85 -15.97
CA LYS A 1001 27.41 3.93 -16.45
C LYS A 1001 26.09 4.11 -15.72
N GLU A 1002 26.14 4.25 -14.41
CA GLU A 1002 24.96 4.46 -13.59
C GLU A 1002 24.30 5.81 -13.93
N SER A 1003 25.07 6.89 -14.10
CA SER A 1003 24.52 8.20 -14.48
C SER A 1003 23.83 8.20 -15.85
N CYS A 1004 24.29 7.39 -16.81
CA CYS A 1004 23.65 7.20 -18.11
C CYS A 1004 22.29 6.51 -18.04
N ARG A 1005 21.93 5.87 -16.92
CA ARG A 1005 20.60 5.25 -16.74
C ARG A 1005 19.49 6.28 -16.47
N CYS A 1006 19.85 7.53 -16.18
CA CYS A 1006 18.91 8.59 -15.82
C CYS A 1006 18.02 8.96 -17.02
N LEU A 1007 16.70 8.83 -16.85
CA LEU A 1007 15.71 9.09 -17.91
C LEU A 1007 15.41 10.57 -18.17
N ARG A 1008 16.14 11.51 -17.54
CA ARG A 1008 15.92 12.96 -17.66
C ARG A 1008 14.43 13.36 -17.56
N CYS A 1009 13.76 12.92 -16.48
CA CYS A 1009 12.34 13.25 -16.26
C CYS A 1009 12.05 14.74 -16.05
N ASP A 1010 13.10 15.56 -15.97
CA ASP A 1010 13.10 17.03 -16.01
C ASP A 1010 12.94 17.60 -17.43
N ALA A 1011 13.03 16.77 -18.47
CA ALA A 1011 12.74 17.17 -19.83
C ALA A 1011 11.26 17.55 -19.96
N GLU A 1012 10.99 18.82 -20.27
CA GLU A 1012 9.68 19.22 -20.80
C GLU A 1012 9.61 18.75 -22.26
N LEU A 1013 8.75 17.76 -22.52
CA LEU A 1013 8.41 17.29 -23.87
C LEU A 1013 7.42 18.24 -24.54
#